data_AF-A0A662KEY0-F1
#
_entry.id   AF-A0A662KEY0-F1
#
_cell.length_a   1.000
_cell.length_b   1.000
_cell.length_c   1.000
_cell.angle_alpha   90.00
_cell.angle_beta   90.00
_cell.angle_gamma   90.00
#
_symmetry.space_group_name_H-M   'P 1'
#
loop_
_entity.id
_entity.type
_entity.pdbx_description
1 polymer ?
#
loop_
_entity_poly.entity_id
_entity_poly.type
_entity_poly.pdbx_seq_one_letter_code
_entity_poly.pdbx_strand_id
1 'polypeptide(L)'
;MKDFNTLHKFHTPDPLHLRQCVHQSEGPATYNRAMVWLDEDDGVEEGIIAYSHCGELSLTGLSAAASWDATEQRLSGPNRVEAVGGTKSRLVRVKGQDQATGHVRDFEFILDQHPALKVDVEESTDEWEFEVAMRSHRNLEGRTFYRSGRRSGPASLQVDLKQILRDRGYTTTAIRLDFFMYLHGNPEAEGSVLFSIHLSPSAAVVPQLPIIRTRDQVLSSIPLQAVVVDEHGERLGGESVRLVAQLGGRTFPLSEKGRSGIFSCRIRGLQVGDFPVQLEASVAGSLLTASTFIMINDGRFVCFDPLRRRYRRGDDVLGYLSGNTVWTMNMPYGVSPEAKRVPIHGTVEYVEKTSDTEGVIIGIPWNAMTPTEIGEWIDYYARCGMRAVKLANWPPSLIDAVGAVSPYGAELFAIILRELERRGMLAHVDILHDTPGRLAWPEHIIGTWTQYAERGFPFGTRKSLEMVDYNSHRYTSMLRDTWCSPEVMQVVKGFYRQFTMLFKDATTILGLTTNGEGDGELGPRYVNQMCDVVRERDRNHMLTVDRSTHLARDRTPFFDCNWTEPFKPQHHRIGGVAHSYKEAPSDAFMAVQVRFFSLHRAGVYGEGDCFTHPYPTREAASGWAPGGKSAAPWSEEYRLLVRDAIWISFVEGLPFYYNWNEILTEDEHLFPTLISDAIDWKSFEPEGPPLFIRVHALIEDEDLFKLVRYEQAFSRLAIRTGYVWDEDPLPTGQRWLTPDRQDPPFAEIDCNGAYTEPRRKSEGGAIPDVIFEMRPITVSLGYSTNYVLNRGRNVLVAYIRNSADYIATHRKRKIEELKVTIRKLQDARMFLVIIDLDEKKIVHEQEFVEQTEVELGKTDHDF
;
A
#
# COMPACT_ATOMS: atom_id res chain seq x y z
N MET A 1 49.83 -26.96 21.24
CA MET A 1 50.72 -27.33 20.12
C MET A 1 49.99 -28.35 19.27
N LYS A 2 49.26 -27.88 18.25
CA LYS A 2 49.38 -28.18 16.80
C LYS A 2 48.24 -29.12 16.42
N ASP A 3 47.32 -28.84 15.50
CA ASP A 3 47.36 -27.99 14.32
C ASP A 3 46.04 -27.25 14.04
N PHE A 4 46.19 -25.97 13.71
CA PHE A 4 45.31 -25.14 12.89
C PHE A 4 45.73 -25.35 11.42
N ASN A 5 44.76 -25.30 10.48
CA ASN A 5 44.88 -25.22 9.00
C ASN A 5 44.58 -26.49 8.19
N THR A 6 43.29 -26.67 7.82
CA THR A 6 42.82 -26.99 6.46
C THR A 6 41.29 -26.85 6.43
N LEU A 7 40.75 -25.67 6.07
CA LEU A 7 40.18 -25.38 4.74
C LEU A 7 39.04 -26.33 4.29
N HIS A 8 37.84 -26.18 4.88
CA HIS A 8 36.60 -26.39 4.13
C HIS A 8 36.22 -25.07 3.46
N LYS A 9 36.68 -24.91 2.21
CA LYS A 9 36.05 -23.98 1.27
C LYS A 9 34.65 -24.53 0.99
N PHE A 10 33.63 -23.89 1.52
CA PHE A 10 32.30 -23.97 0.92
C PHE A 10 32.44 -23.34 -0.46
N HIS A 11 32.48 -24.20 -1.49
CA HIS A 11 32.33 -23.77 -2.86
C HIS A 11 30.95 -23.10 -2.97
N THR A 12 30.94 -21.82 -3.33
CA THR A 12 29.80 -21.19 -3.98
C THR A 12 29.31 -22.15 -5.06
N PRO A 13 28.02 -22.56 -5.09
CA PRO A 13 27.54 -23.39 -6.17
C PRO A 13 27.77 -22.64 -7.48
N ASP A 14 28.38 -23.33 -8.45
CA ASP A 14 28.48 -22.84 -9.82
C ASP A 14 27.06 -22.45 -10.32
N PRO A 15 26.84 -21.25 -10.88
CA PRO A 15 25.55 -20.86 -11.48
C PRO A 15 25.00 -21.90 -12.48
N LEU A 16 25.88 -22.71 -13.10
CA LEU A 16 25.50 -23.84 -13.95
C LEU A 16 24.85 -25.01 -13.20
N HIS A 17 25.16 -25.24 -11.92
CA HIS A 17 24.51 -26.29 -11.12
C HIS A 17 23.10 -25.89 -10.66
N LEU A 18 22.82 -24.61 -10.48
CA LEU A 18 21.46 -24.11 -10.23
C LEU A 18 20.56 -24.23 -11.48
N ARG A 19 21.13 -24.13 -12.69
CA ARG A 19 20.42 -24.46 -13.94
C ARG A 19 20.09 -25.96 -14.07
N GLN A 20 20.84 -26.86 -13.43
CA GLN A 20 20.55 -28.30 -13.45
C GLN A 20 19.42 -28.72 -12.48
N CYS A 21 19.18 -27.96 -11.40
CA CYS A 21 18.01 -28.19 -10.55
C CYS A 21 16.67 -27.88 -11.25
N VAL A 22 16.68 -27.11 -12.34
CA VAL A 22 15.51 -26.85 -13.20
C VAL A 22 15.08 -28.11 -13.96
N HIS A 23 15.95 -29.11 -14.14
CA HIS A 23 15.63 -30.34 -14.86
C HIS A 23 14.91 -31.42 -14.04
N GLN A 24 14.67 -31.21 -12.74
CA GLN A 24 14.05 -32.23 -11.86
C GLN A 24 12.69 -31.84 -11.28
N SER A 25 12.13 -30.67 -11.64
CA SER A 25 10.76 -30.28 -11.30
C SER A 25 9.87 -30.38 -12.55
N GLU A 26 9.06 -31.44 -12.66
CA GLU A 26 8.04 -31.61 -13.71
C GLU A 26 6.77 -30.78 -13.43
N GLY A 27 6.91 -29.46 -13.24
CA GLY A 27 5.80 -28.50 -13.02
C GLY A 27 5.74 -27.36 -14.05
N PRO A 28 4.73 -26.44 -13.98
CA PRO A 28 4.64 -25.19 -14.75
C PRO A 28 5.01 -23.90 -13.92
N ALA A 29 5.83 -22.97 -14.45
CA ALA A 29 6.24 -21.68 -13.88
C ALA A 29 5.83 -20.55 -14.77
N THR A 30 5.33 -19.51 -14.15
CA THR A 30 4.76 -18.31 -14.75
C THR A 30 5.63 -17.04 -14.60
N TYR A 31 6.90 -17.15 -14.17
CA TYR A 31 7.91 -16.07 -14.26
C TYR A 31 8.74 -16.19 -15.54
N ASN A 32 9.38 -15.10 -16.02
CA ASN A 32 10.25 -15.15 -17.19
C ASN A 32 11.57 -15.88 -16.85
N ARG A 33 11.64 -17.17 -17.18
CA ARG A 33 12.80 -18.05 -16.93
C ARG A 33 14.09 -17.60 -17.62
N ALA A 34 14.01 -16.70 -18.61
CA ALA A 34 15.17 -16.15 -19.30
C ALA A 34 15.68 -14.83 -18.68
N MET A 35 14.94 -14.22 -17.75
CA MET A 35 15.36 -12.99 -17.09
C MET A 35 16.60 -13.22 -16.22
N VAL A 36 17.55 -12.29 -16.28
CA VAL A 36 18.74 -12.24 -15.43
C VAL A 36 18.82 -10.89 -14.75
N TRP A 37 19.27 -10.89 -13.49
CA TRP A 37 19.48 -9.69 -12.69
C TRP A 37 20.98 -9.56 -12.43
N LEU A 38 21.52 -8.37 -12.72
CA LEU A 38 22.88 -7.99 -12.39
C LEU A 38 22.83 -6.99 -11.23
N ASP A 39 23.54 -7.26 -10.16
CA ASP A 39 23.68 -6.34 -9.01
C ASP A 39 25.15 -6.14 -8.60
N GLU A 40 25.40 -5.75 -7.34
CA GLU A 40 26.74 -5.53 -6.82
C GLU A 40 27.64 -6.76 -6.93
N ASP A 41 27.07 -7.96 -6.79
CA ASP A 41 27.80 -9.22 -6.91
C ASP A 41 28.30 -9.44 -8.36
N ASP A 42 27.63 -8.83 -9.35
CA ASP A 42 27.99 -8.85 -10.77
C ASP A 42 28.79 -7.62 -11.22
N GLY A 43 29.06 -6.69 -10.30
CA GLY A 43 29.83 -5.47 -10.56
C GLY A 43 29.01 -4.23 -10.93
N VAL A 44 27.68 -4.28 -10.79
CA VAL A 44 26.80 -3.10 -10.85
C VAL A 44 26.86 -2.34 -9.53
N GLU A 45 27.39 -1.12 -9.53
CA GLU A 45 27.63 -0.36 -8.31
C GLU A 45 26.35 0.34 -7.86
N GLU A 46 25.86 0.02 -6.66
CA GLU A 46 24.64 0.58 -6.07
C GLU A 46 23.39 0.52 -6.98
N GLY A 47 23.32 -0.42 -7.91
CA GLY A 47 22.25 -0.48 -8.91
C GLY A 47 21.88 -1.90 -9.29
N ILE A 48 20.82 -2.03 -10.08
CA ILE A 48 20.32 -3.31 -10.58
C ILE A 48 20.03 -3.15 -12.06
N ILE A 49 20.45 -4.11 -12.89
CA ILE A 49 20.08 -4.20 -14.31
C ILE A 49 19.37 -5.54 -14.51
N ALA A 50 18.18 -5.53 -15.12
CA ALA A 50 17.44 -6.75 -15.45
C ALA A 50 17.23 -6.85 -16.96
N TYR A 51 17.54 -7.99 -17.58
CA TYR A 51 17.35 -8.23 -19.01
C TYR A 51 17.10 -9.72 -19.31
N SER A 52 16.58 -10.05 -20.49
CA SER A 52 16.39 -11.45 -20.90
C SER A 52 17.67 -12.00 -21.56
N HIS A 53 18.24 -13.07 -21.02
CA HIS A 53 19.36 -13.80 -21.62
C HIS A 53 18.85 -14.85 -22.60
N CYS A 54 18.16 -14.41 -23.65
CA CYS A 54 17.68 -15.24 -24.73
C CYS A 54 17.45 -14.44 -26.01
N GLY A 55 17.42 -15.15 -27.14
CA GLY A 55 16.88 -14.59 -28.38
C GLY A 55 15.36 -14.59 -28.35
N GLU A 56 14.73 -15.50 -29.08
CA GLU A 56 13.27 -15.60 -29.06
C GLU A 56 12.76 -16.05 -27.69
N LEU A 57 11.81 -15.30 -27.14
CA LEU A 57 11.21 -15.57 -25.84
C LEU A 57 9.89 -16.32 -26.05
N SER A 58 10.00 -17.65 -26.15
CA SER A 58 8.86 -18.55 -26.35
C SER A 58 7.94 -18.57 -25.12
N LEU A 59 6.64 -18.40 -25.31
CA LEU A 59 5.63 -18.53 -24.25
C LEU A 59 4.97 -19.91 -24.26
N THR A 60 5.21 -20.73 -25.27
CA THR A 60 4.56 -22.05 -25.48
C THR A 60 5.58 -23.17 -25.67
N GLY A 61 5.15 -24.42 -25.44
CA GLY A 61 5.99 -25.62 -25.55
C GLY A 61 6.89 -25.91 -24.36
N LEU A 62 7.72 -26.94 -24.48
CA LEU A 62 8.63 -27.40 -23.44
C LEU A 62 9.76 -26.40 -23.13
N SER A 63 10.11 -25.53 -24.09
CA SER A 63 11.10 -24.47 -23.90
C SER A 63 10.47 -23.14 -23.49
N ALA A 64 9.20 -23.14 -23.09
CA ALA A 64 8.51 -21.90 -22.75
C ALA A 64 9.19 -21.20 -21.57
N ALA A 65 9.37 -19.89 -21.68
CA ALA A 65 9.87 -19.04 -20.63
C ALA A 65 8.87 -18.82 -19.51
N ALA A 66 7.60 -19.16 -19.72
CA ALA A 66 6.55 -19.20 -18.71
C ALA A 66 5.58 -20.35 -19.00
N SER A 67 4.58 -20.57 -18.15
CA SER A 67 3.71 -21.74 -18.21
C SER A 67 2.28 -21.32 -18.23
N TRP A 68 1.49 -22.14 -18.91
CA TRP A 68 0.08 -21.87 -19.10
C TRP A 68 -0.75 -22.55 -18.02
N ASP A 69 -1.77 -21.85 -17.56
CA ASP A 69 -2.80 -22.37 -16.67
C ASP A 69 -4.17 -22.29 -17.35
N ALA A 70 -5.05 -23.24 -17.02
CA ALA A 70 -6.44 -23.33 -17.49
C ALA A 70 -7.46 -23.62 -16.37
N THR A 71 -7.07 -23.44 -15.09
CA THR A 71 -7.81 -23.92 -13.92
C THR A 71 -8.90 -22.99 -13.35
N GLU A 72 -9.22 -21.87 -14.00
CA GLU A 72 -10.21 -20.90 -13.51
C GLU A 72 -11.66 -21.42 -13.35
N GLN A 73 -12.00 -22.61 -13.87
CA GLN A 73 -13.35 -23.18 -13.78
C GLN A 73 -13.38 -24.44 -12.90
N ARG A 74 -13.45 -24.25 -11.57
CA ARG A 74 -13.39 -25.34 -10.57
C ARG A 74 -14.60 -26.29 -10.51
N LEU A 75 -15.64 -26.15 -11.33
CA LEU A 75 -16.92 -26.87 -11.12
C LEU A 75 -17.28 -27.97 -12.14
N SER A 76 -16.47 -28.23 -13.17
CA SER A 76 -16.87 -29.16 -14.25
C SER A 76 -15.76 -30.01 -14.88
N GLY A 77 -14.55 -30.01 -14.30
CA GLY A 77 -13.39 -30.76 -14.80
C GLY A 77 -12.42 -29.85 -15.58
N PRO A 78 -11.08 -30.02 -15.45
CA PRO A 78 -10.17 -28.97 -15.86
C PRO A 78 -9.96 -28.99 -17.38
N ASN A 79 -10.32 -27.89 -18.03
CA ASN A 79 -9.61 -27.45 -19.23
C ASN A 79 -8.10 -27.54 -18.96
N ARG A 80 -7.30 -27.86 -19.98
CA ARG A 80 -5.85 -28.06 -19.79
C ARG A 80 -5.05 -27.45 -20.93
N VAL A 81 -3.87 -26.96 -20.59
CA VAL A 81 -2.85 -26.59 -21.57
C VAL A 81 -1.69 -27.56 -21.44
N GLU A 82 -1.33 -28.19 -22.54
CA GLU A 82 -0.26 -29.19 -22.61
C GLU A 82 0.83 -28.71 -23.56
N ALA A 83 2.10 -28.87 -23.19
CA ALA A 83 3.20 -28.66 -24.12
C ALA A 83 3.22 -29.80 -25.17
N VAL A 84 3.15 -29.44 -26.45
CA VAL A 84 3.19 -30.37 -27.58
C VAL A 84 4.46 -30.12 -28.37
N GLY A 85 5.59 -30.60 -27.84
CA GLY A 85 6.92 -30.39 -28.41
C GLY A 85 7.64 -29.16 -27.88
N GLY A 86 8.69 -28.72 -28.59
CA GLY A 86 9.60 -27.68 -28.12
C GLY A 86 8.93 -26.30 -27.93
N THR A 87 8.16 -25.85 -28.93
CA THR A 87 7.67 -24.47 -29.00
C THR A 87 6.14 -24.34 -29.08
N LYS A 88 5.40 -25.46 -29.12
CA LYS A 88 3.95 -25.45 -29.30
C LYS A 88 3.23 -25.93 -28.04
N SER A 89 2.08 -25.36 -27.78
CA SER A 89 1.16 -25.80 -26.72
C SER A 89 -0.21 -26.10 -27.30
N ARG A 90 -0.96 -26.97 -26.64
CA ARG A 90 -2.35 -27.28 -26.97
C ARG A 90 -3.25 -26.94 -25.81
N LEU A 91 -4.22 -26.07 -26.04
CA LEU A 91 -5.34 -25.84 -25.13
C LEU A 91 -6.47 -26.80 -25.49
N VAL A 92 -6.99 -27.51 -24.50
CA VAL A 92 -8.09 -28.48 -24.64
C VAL A 92 -9.30 -28.00 -23.83
N ARG A 93 -10.43 -27.84 -24.51
CA ARG A 93 -11.76 -27.59 -23.93
C ARG A 93 -12.45 -28.91 -23.68
N VAL A 94 -12.65 -29.27 -22.42
CA VAL A 94 -13.29 -30.54 -22.06
C VAL A 94 -14.78 -30.55 -22.44
N LYS A 95 -15.30 -31.74 -22.75
CA LYS A 95 -16.74 -31.94 -23.00
C LYS A 95 -17.55 -31.46 -21.79
N GLY A 96 -18.64 -30.73 -22.03
CA GLY A 96 -19.50 -30.13 -21.02
C GLY A 96 -19.18 -28.67 -20.71
N GLN A 97 -18.18 -28.07 -21.36
CA GLN A 97 -17.88 -26.64 -21.29
C GLN A 97 -18.04 -26.00 -22.67
N ASP A 98 -18.64 -24.83 -22.76
CA ASP A 98 -18.75 -24.05 -24.01
C ASP A 98 -17.52 -23.18 -24.29
N GLN A 99 -16.64 -23.01 -23.29
CA GLN A 99 -15.39 -22.28 -23.39
C GLN A 99 -14.24 -22.95 -22.63
N ALA A 100 -13.03 -22.79 -23.14
CA ALA A 100 -11.80 -22.94 -22.38
C ALA A 100 -10.95 -21.68 -22.47
N THR A 101 -10.23 -21.39 -21.38
CA THR A 101 -9.27 -20.28 -21.31
C THR A 101 -7.95 -20.84 -20.83
N GLY A 102 -6.92 -20.74 -21.67
CA GLY A 102 -5.53 -20.84 -21.24
C GLY A 102 -4.97 -19.45 -20.99
N HIS A 103 -4.11 -19.28 -19.99
CA HIS A 103 -3.44 -18.00 -19.78
C HIS A 103 -2.01 -18.13 -19.24
N VAL A 104 -1.19 -17.13 -19.57
CA VAL A 104 0.04 -16.78 -18.86
C VAL A 104 -0.22 -15.44 -18.18
N ARG A 105 -0.10 -15.39 -16.85
CA ARG A 105 -0.33 -14.19 -16.05
C ARG A 105 0.96 -13.53 -15.61
N ASP A 106 0.92 -12.21 -15.45
CA ASP A 106 1.96 -11.40 -14.83
C ASP A 106 3.35 -11.60 -15.48
N PHE A 107 3.38 -11.87 -16.79
CA PHE A 107 4.64 -12.14 -17.49
C PHE A 107 5.42 -10.86 -17.73
N GLU A 108 6.61 -10.81 -17.15
CA GLU A 108 7.47 -9.63 -17.15
C GLU A 108 8.65 -9.76 -18.11
N PHE A 109 8.87 -8.74 -18.94
CA PHE A 109 9.96 -8.72 -19.92
C PHE A 109 10.40 -7.29 -20.25
N ILE A 110 11.56 -7.18 -20.91
CA ILE A 110 12.09 -5.90 -21.39
C ILE A 110 11.48 -5.57 -22.75
N LEU A 111 10.68 -4.51 -22.81
CA LEU A 111 9.90 -4.16 -23.99
C LEU A 111 10.77 -3.80 -25.19
N ASP A 112 11.91 -3.15 -24.97
CA ASP A 112 12.83 -2.79 -26.04
C ASP A 112 13.62 -4.00 -26.58
N GLN A 113 13.82 -5.04 -25.77
CA GLN A 113 14.45 -6.28 -26.18
C GLN A 113 13.48 -7.23 -26.88
N HIS A 114 12.20 -7.17 -26.51
CA HIS A 114 11.15 -8.02 -27.06
C HIS A 114 9.91 -7.19 -27.49
N PRO A 115 10.05 -6.34 -28.52
CA PRO A 115 9.05 -5.31 -28.84
C PRO A 115 7.79 -5.83 -29.52
N ALA A 116 7.84 -7.02 -30.12
CA ALA A 116 6.76 -7.57 -30.92
C ALA A 116 6.41 -8.99 -30.48
N LEU A 117 5.13 -9.34 -30.59
CA LEU A 117 4.58 -10.65 -30.31
C LEU A 117 4.14 -11.33 -31.60
N LYS A 118 4.37 -12.63 -31.70
CA LYS A 118 3.85 -13.48 -32.77
C LYS A 118 3.04 -14.62 -32.18
N VAL A 119 1.90 -14.90 -32.81
CA VAL A 119 0.99 -15.99 -32.44
C VAL A 119 0.68 -16.78 -33.70
N ASP A 120 1.03 -18.05 -33.71
CA ASP A 120 0.74 -18.96 -34.81
C ASP A 120 -0.18 -20.07 -34.30
N VAL A 121 -1.38 -20.15 -34.88
CA VAL A 121 -2.31 -21.27 -34.68
C VAL A 121 -2.18 -22.20 -35.88
N GLU A 122 -1.81 -23.44 -35.62
CA GLU A 122 -1.60 -24.46 -36.66
C GLU A 122 -2.85 -25.30 -36.90
N GLU A 123 -3.56 -25.65 -35.83
CA GLU A 123 -4.76 -26.47 -35.88
C GLU A 123 -5.76 -25.97 -34.83
N SER A 124 -7.04 -25.96 -35.17
CA SER A 124 -8.10 -25.72 -34.22
C SER A 124 -9.37 -26.44 -34.64
N THR A 125 -10.04 -27.08 -33.68
CA THR A 125 -11.32 -27.75 -33.89
C THR A 125 -12.51 -26.83 -33.66
N ASP A 126 -12.28 -25.67 -33.03
CA ASP A 126 -13.28 -24.73 -32.52
C ASP A 126 -12.90 -23.29 -32.91
N GLU A 127 -13.72 -22.30 -32.56
CA GLU A 127 -13.31 -20.90 -32.68
C GLU A 127 -12.32 -20.56 -31.57
N TRP A 128 -11.26 -19.84 -31.90
CA TRP A 128 -10.27 -19.38 -30.93
C TRP A 128 -10.13 -17.87 -30.97
N GLU A 129 -9.64 -17.31 -29.87
CA GLU A 129 -9.34 -15.89 -29.73
C GLU A 129 -8.11 -15.70 -28.86
N PHE A 130 -7.27 -14.74 -29.24
CA PHE A 130 -6.08 -14.36 -28.50
C PHE A 130 -6.20 -12.95 -27.95
N GLU A 131 -5.81 -12.75 -26.69
CA GLU A 131 -5.84 -11.46 -26.01
C GLU A 131 -4.53 -11.15 -25.28
N VAL A 132 -4.11 -9.89 -25.34
CA VAL A 132 -3.04 -9.31 -24.50
C VAL A 132 -3.65 -8.25 -23.60
N ALA A 133 -3.42 -8.37 -22.30
CA ALA A 133 -3.99 -7.47 -21.30
C ALA A 133 -3.06 -7.25 -20.09
N MET A 134 -3.48 -6.38 -19.17
CA MET A 134 -3.02 -6.33 -17.78
C MET A 134 -4.25 -6.46 -16.90
N ARG A 135 -4.38 -7.55 -16.16
CA ARG A 135 -5.51 -7.85 -15.28
C ARG A 135 -5.09 -7.81 -13.82
N SER A 136 -6.07 -7.51 -12.95
CA SER A 136 -5.94 -7.72 -11.52
C SER A 136 -5.97 -9.20 -11.20
N HIS A 137 -5.13 -9.63 -10.26
CA HIS A 137 -5.16 -10.97 -9.70
C HIS A 137 -6.47 -11.29 -8.97
N ARG A 138 -7.22 -10.28 -8.49
CA ARG A 138 -8.48 -10.50 -7.75
C ARG A 138 -9.70 -10.67 -8.65
N ASN A 139 -9.84 -9.90 -9.74
CA ASN A 139 -11.16 -9.73 -10.39
C ASN A 139 -11.21 -10.01 -11.91
N LEU A 140 -10.14 -10.47 -12.59
CA LEU A 140 -10.05 -10.56 -14.08
C LEU A 140 -10.25 -9.23 -14.84
N GLU A 141 -10.56 -8.17 -14.10
CA GLU A 141 -10.73 -6.81 -14.59
C GLU A 141 -9.37 -6.16 -14.81
N GLY A 142 -9.27 -5.29 -15.81
CA GLY A 142 -8.01 -4.66 -16.18
C GLY A 142 -8.02 -4.18 -17.62
N ARG A 143 -6.88 -3.79 -18.19
CA ARG A 143 -6.78 -3.14 -19.50
C ARG A 143 -6.41 -4.14 -20.60
N THR A 144 -7.22 -4.20 -21.65
CA THR A 144 -6.90 -4.96 -22.88
C THR A 144 -6.12 -4.07 -23.84
N PHE A 145 -4.99 -4.56 -24.35
CA PHE A 145 -4.14 -3.88 -25.32
C PHE A 145 -4.36 -4.39 -26.73
N TYR A 146 -4.63 -5.68 -26.87
CA TYR A 146 -4.86 -6.34 -28.15
C TYR A 146 -5.85 -7.49 -28.00
N ARG A 147 -6.74 -7.65 -28.98
CA ARG A 147 -7.65 -8.79 -29.09
C ARG A 147 -7.81 -9.16 -30.56
N SER A 148 -7.65 -10.44 -30.89
CA SER A 148 -7.63 -10.89 -32.29
C SER A 148 -9.02 -10.94 -32.96
N GLY A 149 -10.09 -10.88 -32.16
CA GLY A 149 -11.42 -11.36 -32.52
C GLY A 149 -11.45 -12.89 -32.61
N ARG A 150 -12.67 -13.46 -32.69
CA ARG A 150 -12.86 -14.90 -32.91
C ARG A 150 -12.42 -15.31 -34.31
N ARG A 151 -11.71 -16.42 -34.40
CA ARG A 151 -11.14 -16.98 -35.62
C ARG A 151 -11.36 -18.49 -35.65
N SER A 152 -11.40 -19.06 -36.85
CA SER A 152 -11.49 -20.51 -37.05
C SER A 152 -10.31 -20.98 -37.90
N GLY A 153 -9.80 -22.19 -37.61
CA GLY A 153 -8.69 -22.77 -38.36
C GLY A 153 -7.34 -22.06 -38.14
N PRO A 154 -6.34 -22.38 -38.97
CA PRO A 154 -4.97 -21.87 -38.81
C PRO A 154 -4.87 -20.37 -39.10
N ALA A 155 -4.08 -19.63 -38.32
CA ALA A 155 -3.73 -18.24 -38.62
C ALA A 155 -2.44 -17.80 -37.93
N SER A 156 -1.80 -16.78 -38.48
CA SER A 156 -0.65 -16.09 -37.88
C SER A 156 -1.01 -14.65 -37.55
N LEU A 157 -0.65 -14.20 -36.35
CA LEU A 157 -0.82 -12.84 -35.87
C LEU A 157 0.55 -12.25 -35.53
N GLN A 158 0.76 -10.99 -35.88
CA GLN A 158 1.92 -10.21 -35.45
C GLN A 158 1.43 -8.92 -34.80
N VAL A 159 1.91 -8.65 -33.59
CA VAL A 159 1.45 -7.54 -32.76
C VAL A 159 2.66 -6.72 -32.32
N ASP A 160 2.71 -5.44 -32.69
CA ASP A 160 3.74 -4.51 -32.20
C ASP A 160 3.35 -4.02 -30.80
N LEU A 161 3.79 -4.76 -29.78
CA LEU A 161 3.47 -4.46 -28.39
C LEU A 161 4.07 -3.12 -27.97
N LYS A 162 5.31 -2.84 -28.39
CA LYS A 162 5.98 -1.58 -28.06
C LYS A 162 5.19 -0.39 -28.58
N GLN A 163 4.81 -0.38 -29.85
CA GLN A 163 4.03 0.71 -30.42
C GLN A 163 2.69 0.88 -29.69
N ILE A 164 1.95 -0.22 -29.47
CA ILE A 164 0.65 -0.20 -28.77
C ILE A 164 0.80 0.41 -27.37
N LEU A 165 1.80 -0.02 -26.60
CA LEU A 165 2.02 0.47 -25.24
C LEU A 165 2.49 1.93 -25.20
N ARG A 166 3.39 2.33 -26.11
CA ARG A 166 3.85 3.73 -26.19
C ARG A 166 2.72 4.67 -26.60
N ASP A 167 1.87 4.29 -27.56
CA ASP A 167 0.69 5.08 -27.97
C ASP A 167 -0.34 5.22 -26.85
N ARG A 168 -0.38 4.25 -25.93
CA ARG A 168 -1.22 4.28 -24.74
C ARG A 168 -0.59 5.03 -23.56
N GLY A 169 0.63 5.56 -23.70
CA GLY A 169 1.29 6.39 -22.69
C GLY A 169 2.14 5.63 -21.66
N TYR A 170 2.44 4.35 -21.86
CA TYR A 170 3.36 3.62 -20.99
C TYR A 170 4.80 4.01 -21.34
N THR A 171 5.60 4.42 -20.35
CA THR A 171 6.97 4.90 -20.54
C THR A 171 8.05 4.01 -19.90
N THR A 172 7.65 2.92 -19.24
CA THR A 172 8.56 1.97 -18.58
C THR A 172 9.38 1.17 -19.62
N THR A 173 10.58 0.74 -19.25
CA THR A 173 11.46 -0.13 -20.04
C THR A 173 11.01 -1.58 -19.92
N ALA A 174 10.71 -2.01 -18.69
CA ALA A 174 10.08 -3.30 -18.43
C ALA A 174 8.57 -3.16 -18.50
N ILE A 175 7.89 -4.26 -18.82
CA ILE A 175 6.43 -4.34 -18.82
C ILE A 175 5.99 -5.68 -18.28
N ARG A 176 4.82 -5.71 -17.64
CA ARG A 176 4.15 -6.92 -17.18
C ARG A 176 2.83 -7.08 -17.92
N LEU A 177 2.63 -8.20 -18.61
CA LEU A 177 1.43 -8.46 -19.40
C LEU A 177 0.88 -9.87 -19.13
N ASP A 178 -0.42 -9.99 -19.33
CA ASP A 178 -1.14 -11.26 -19.39
C ASP A 178 -1.42 -11.62 -20.85
N PHE A 179 -1.29 -12.91 -21.14
CA PHE A 179 -1.59 -13.50 -22.45
C PHE A 179 -2.67 -14.56 -22.29
N PHE A 180 -3.77 -14.42 -23.03
CA PHE A 180 -4.89 -15.34 -22.98
C PHE A 180 -5.12 -16.00 -24.33
N MET A 181 -5.39 -17.31 -24.29
CA MET A 181 -5.89 -18.08 -25.42
C MET A 181 -7.27 -18.61 -25.03
N TYR A 182 -8.29 -18.18 -25.76
CA TYR A 182 -9.66 -18.63 -25.58
C TYR A 182 -10.02 -19.63 -26.67
N LEU A 183 -10.79 -20.64 -26.30
CA LEU A 183 -11.40 -21.60 -27.21
C LEU A 183 -12.90 -21.64 -26.95
N HIS A 184 -13.71 -21.35 -27.97
CA HIS A 184 -15.17 -21.29 -27.91
C HIS A 184 -15.76 -22.35 -28.82
N GLY A 185 -16.60 -23.23 -28.28
CA GLY A 185 -17.10 -24.35 -29.04
C GLY A 185 -18.34 -25.00 -28.47
N ASN A 186 -18.83 -26.00 -29.18
CA ASN A 186 -20.02 -26.75 -28.76
C ASN A 186 -19.71 -27.61 -27.51
N PRO A 187 -20.43 -27.44 -26.39
CA PRO A 187 -20.20 -28.23 -25.17
C PRO A 187 -20.39 -29.74 -25.34
N GLU A 188 -21.05 -30.20 -26.41
CA GLU A 188 -21.29 -31.63 -26.66
C GLU A 188 -20.05 -32.44 -27.08
N ALA A 189 -18.98 -31.76 -27.50
CA ALA A 189 -17.72 -32.35 -27.92
C ALA A 189 -16.51 -31.68 -27.26
N GLU A 190 -15.42 -32.43 -27.12
CA GLU A 190 -14.12 -31.87 -26.74
C GLU A 190 -13.57 -31.02 -27.89
N GLY A 191 -12.99 -29.87 -27.55
CA GLY A 191 -12.34 -28.96 -28.49
C GLY A 191 -10.86 -28.82 -28.20
N SER A 192 -10.06 -28.49 -29.21
CA SER A 192 -8.66 -28.12 -29.00
C SER A 192 -8.15 -27.08 -29.99
N VAL A 193 -7.12 -26.34 -29.56
CA VAL A 193 -6.32 -25.45 -30.40
C VAL A 193 -4.83 -25.71 -30.15
N LEU A 194 -4.06 -25.91 -31.21
CA LEU A 194 -2.61 -26.06 -31.21
C LEU A 194 -1.97 -24.76 -31.68
N PHE A 195 -1.13 -24.17 -30.84
CA PHE A 195 -0.60 -22.83 -31.06
C PHE A 195 0.85 -22.68 -30.58
N SER A 196 1.57 -21.73 -31.17
CA SER A 196 2.84 -21.22 -30.67
C SER A 196 2.79 -19.71 -30.48
N ILE A 197 3.30 -19.23 -29.36
CA ILE A 197 3.40 -17.81 -29.04
C ILE A 197 4.83 -17.51 -28.65
N HIS A 198 5.40 -16.44 -29.22
CA HIS A 198 6.73 -15.97 -28.87
C HIS A 198 6.85 -14.46 -29.00
N LEU A 199 7.70 -13.87 -28.16
CA LEU A 199 8.10 -12.49 -28.30
C LEU A 199 9.39 -12.41 -29.14
N SER A 200 9.35 -11.60 -30.20
CA SER A 200 10.43 -11.45 -31.17
C SER A 200 11.60 -10.67 -30.56
N PRO A 201 12.84 -11.14 -30.71
CA PRO A 201 14.00 -10.45 -30.16
C PRO A 201 14.38 -9.20 -30.96
N SER A 202 15.06 -8.29 -30.26
CA SER A 202 15.74 -7.13 -30.82
C SER A 202 16.98 -6.81 -29.99
N ALA A 203 18.01 -6.26 -30.63
CA ALA A 203 19.12 -5.67 -29.90
C ALA A 203 18.64 -4.46 -29.11
N ALA A 204 19.09 -4.30 -27.87
CA ALA A 204 18.59 -3.27 -26.97
C ALA A 204 19.70 -2.69 -26.09
N VAL A 205 19.51 -1.43 -25.67
CA VAL A 205 20.19 -0.88 -24.51
C VAL A 205 19.29 -1.09 -23.32
N VAL A 206 19.82 -1.67 -22.25
CA VAL A 206 19.06 -1.91 -21.02
C VAL A 206 19.69 -1.10 -19.89
N PRO A 207 19.06 0.01 -19.45
CA PRO A 207 19.53 0.80 -18.32
C PRO A 207 19.46 0.01 -17.02
N GLN A 208 20.22 0.45 -16.03
CA GLN A 208 19.88 0.11 -14.66
C GLN A 208 18.52 0.68 -14.26
N LEU A 209 17.86 -0.01 -13.35
CA LEU A 209 16.61 0.41 -12.71
C LEU A 209 16.76 1.81 -12.10
N PRO A 210 15.65 2.54 -11.86
CA PRO A 210 15.68 3.95 -11.50
C PRO A 210 16.61 4.28 -10.35
N ILE A 211 17.24 5.45 -10.43
CA ILE A 211 18.26 5.89 -9.48
C ILE A 211 17.67 6.95 -8.57
N ILE A 212 17.41 6.59 -7.31
CA ILE A 212 16.99 7.55 -6.29
C ILE A 212 18.14 7.77 -5.32
N ARG A 213 18.60 9.02 -5.17
CA ARG A 213 19.77 9.36 -4.35
C ARG A 213 19.54 10.66 -3.59
N THR A 214 20.25 10.83 -2.48
CA THR A 214 20.26 12.11 -1.76
C THR A 214 21.23 13.10 -2.39
N ARG A 215 21.01 14.40 -2.15
CA ARG A 215 21.90 15.48 -2.57
C ARG A 215 23.36 15.21 -2.16
N ASP A 216 23.58 14.72 -0.95
CA ASP A 216 24.92 14.46 -0.41
C ASP A 216 25.66 13.34 -1.15
N GLN A 217 24.94 12.31 -1.59
CA GLN A 217 25.53 11.25 -2.42
C GLN A 217 25.93 11.75 -3.80
N VAL A 218 25.11 12.61 -4.42
CA VAL A 218 25.43 13.21 -5.74
C VAL A 218 26.68 14.08 -5.69
N LEU A 219 26.94 14.77 -4.58
CA LEU A 219 28.19 15.50 -4.38
C LEU A 219 29.42 14.56 -4.47
N SER A 220 29.27 13.34 -3.96
CA SER A 220 30.29 12.28 -3.98
C SER A 220 30.35 11.48 -5.30
N SER A 221 29.45 11.78 -6.23
CA SER A 221 29.19 11.09 -7.51
C SER A 221 28.40 9.79 -7.42
N ILE A 222 27.40 9.67 -8.30
CA ILE A 222 26.54 8.49 -8.41
C ILE A 222 26.83 7.73 -9.71
N PRO A 223 26.79 6.39 -9.71
CA PRO A 223 26.96 5.59 -10.91
C PRO A 223 25.69 5.61 -11.77
N LEU A 224 25.87 5.78 -13.08
CA LEU A 224 24.84 5.50 -14.09
C LEU A 224 25.37 4.38 -14.99
N GLN A 225 24.64 3.27 -15.02
CA GLN A 225 25.07 2.05 -15.70
C GLN A 225 23.99 1.48 -16.63
N ALA A 226 24.45 0.73 -17.62
CA ALA A 226 23.60 0.01 -18.56
C ALA A 226 24.38 -1.15 -19.19
N VAL A 227 23.65 -2.07 -19.81
CA VAL A 227 24.20 -3.09 -20.73
C VAL A 227 23.66 -2.85 -22.13
N VAL A 228 24.38 -3.34 -23.13
CA VAL A 228 23.89 -3.43 -24.50
C VAL A 228 23.82 -4.91 -24.84
N VAL A 229 22.67 -5.38 -25.32
CA VAL A 229 22.44 -6.79 -25.66
C VAL A 229 22.10 -6.92 -27.13
N ASP A 230 22.51 -8.02 -27.74
CA ASP A 230 22.11 -8.38 -29.10
C ASP A 230 20.74 -9.11 -29.13
N GLU A 231 20.34 -9.53 -30.34
CA GLU A 231 19.13 -10.30 -30.60
C GLU A 231 19.14 -11.74 -30.04
N HIS A 232 20.24 -12.17 -29.42
CA HIS A 232 20.34 -13.43 -28.68
C HIS A 232 20.36 -13.21 -27.17
N GLY A 233 20.30 -11.96 -26.72
CA GLY A 233 20.41 -11.58 -25.32
C GLY A 233 21.85 -11.61 -24.79
N GLU A 234 22.85 -11.76 -25.66
CA GLU A 234 24.25 -11.72 -25.26
C GLU A 234 24.73 -10.28 -25.07
N ARG A 235 25.50 -10.05 -24.00
CA ARG A 235 26.05 -8.71 -23.73
C ARG A 235 27.13 -8.36 -24.75
N LEU A 236 26.96 -7.23 -25.42
CA LEU A 236 27.94 -6.64 -26.31
C LEU A 236 28.93 -5.78 -25.52
N GLY A 237 30.18 -5.73 -25.98
CA GLY A 237 31.28 -5.01 -25.32
C GLY A 237 32.39 -4.62 -26.28
N GLY A 238 33.42 -3.95 -25.76
CA GLY A 238 34.59 -3.52 -26.52
C GLY A 238 34.34 -2.32 -27.45
N GLU A 239 35.25 -2.13 -28.40
CA GLU A 239 35.28 -0.95 -29.30
C GLU A 239 34.08 -0.89 -30.26
N SER A 240 33.32 -1.97 -30.41
CA SER A 240 32.14 -2.07 -31.27
C SER A 240 30.90 -1.37 -30.69
N VAL A 241 30.92 -1.01 -29.41
CA VAL A 241 29.82 -0.34 -28.71
C VAL A 241 30.27 1.04 -28.23
N ARG A 242 29.55 2.07 -28.65
CA ARG A 242 29.69 3.43 -28.09
C ARG A 242 28.40 3.81 -27.42
N LEU A 243 28.42 3.92 -26.09
CA LEU A 243 27.26 4.27 -25.28
C LEU A 243 27.43 5.66 -24.66
N VAL A 244 26.42 6.50 -24.81
CA VAL A 244 26.35 7.82 -24.17
C VAL A 244 25.01 7.99 -23.45
N ALA A 245 25.01 8.78 -22.39
CA ALA A 245 23.83 9.26 -21.70
C ALA A 245 23.66 10.77 -21.89
N GLN A 246 22.45 11.20 -22.21
CA GLN A 246 22.03 12.59 -22.26
C GLN A 246 21.23 12.91 -21.00
N LEU A 247 21.68 13.92 -20.24
CA LEU A 247 21.07 14.35 -18.99
C LEU A 247 21.26 15.86 -18.80
N GLY A 248 20.16 16.60 -18.64
CA GLY A 248 20.21 18.05 -18.36
C GLY A 248 20.98 18.85 -19.44
N GLY A 249 20.84 18.47 -20.72
CA GLY A 249 21.55 19.09 -21.84
C GLY A 249 23.04 18.75 -21.94
N ARG A 250 23.53 17.79 -21.13
CA ARG A 250 24.92 17.34 -21.13
C ARG A 250 25.01 15.89 -21.60
N THR A 251 26.09 15.58 -22.31
CA THR A 251 26.41 14.22 -22.75
C THR A 251 27.48 13.61 -21.85
N PHE A 252 27.25 12.37 -21.42
CA PHE A 252 28.15 11.58 -20.59
C PHE A 252 28.50 10.29 -21.33
N PRO A 253 29.76 10.07 -21.73
CA PRO A 253 30.17 8.79 -22.29
C PRO A 253 30.24 7.73 -21.19
N LEU A 254 29.69 6.55 -21.44
CA LEU A 254 29.79 5.40 -20.56
C LEU A 254 30.93 4.49 -21.05
N SER A 255 31.78 4.05 -20.12
CA SER A 255 32.92 3.17 -20.41
C SER A 255 32.65 1.77 -19.86
N GLU A 256 33.09 0.76 -20.60
CA GLU A 256 32.96 -0.63 -20.16
C GLU A 256 33.87 -0.94 -18.96
N LYS A 257 33.32 -1.63 -17.95
CA LYS A 257 34.05 -2.04 -16.76
C LYS A 257 34.74 -3.39 -16.97
N GLY A 258 36.04 -3.39 -17.25
CA GLY A 258 36.86 -4.61 -17.20
C GLY A 258 36.43 -5.74 -18.13
N ARG A 259 35.94 -5.40 -19.35
CA ARG A 259 35.39 -6.35 -20.34
C ARG A 259 34.18 -7.17 -19.85
N SER A 260 33.37 -6.58 -18.95
CA SER A 260 32.20 -7.25 -18.39
C SER A 260 30.92 -7.13 -19.24
N GLY A 261 30.92 -6.28 -20.28
CA GLY A 261 29.70 -5.84 -20.97
C GLY A 261 28.85 -4.85 -20.17
N ILE A 262 29.29 -4.42 -18.98
CA ILE A 262 28.62 -3.39 -18.17
C ILE A 262 29.30 -2.05 -18.43
N PHE A 263 28.53 -1.10 -18.94
CA PHE A 263 28.98 0.26 -19.21
C PHE A 263 28.58 1.17 -18.06
N SER A 264 29.49 2.03 -17.62
CA SER A 264 29.29 2.90 -16.47
C SER A 264 29.88 4.30 -16.69
N CYS A 265 29.24 5.30 -16.11
CA CYS A 265 29.81 6.63 -15.89
C CYS A 265 29.43 7.13 -14.49
N ARG A 266 30.13 8.17 -14.02
CA ARG A 266 29.86 8.82 -12.73
C ARG A 266 29.28 10.21 -12.96
N ILE A 267 28.08 10.44 -12.45
CA ILE A 267 27.36 11.72 -12.54
C ILE A 267 27.60 12.53 -11.26
N ARG A 268 27.82 13.85 -11.40
CA ARG A 268 28.08 14.79 -10.28
C ARG A 268 27.32 16.09 -10.47
N GLY A 269 27.02 16.75 -9.34
CA GLY A 269 26.54 18.13 -9.31
C GLY A 269 25.10 18.33 -9.77
N LEU A 270 24.26 17.28 -9.75
CA LEU A 270 22.82 17.44 -9.89
C LEU A 270 22.25 18.09 -8.63
N GLN A 271 21.28 18.99 -8.82
CA GLN A 271 20.51 19.57 -7.71
C GLN A 271 19.38 18.62 -7.32
N VAL A 272 18.66 18.93 -6.24
CA VAL A 272 17.41 18.25 -5.89
C VAL A 272 16.42 18.39 -7.05
N GLY A 273 15.78 17.30 -7.45
CA GLY A 273 14.82 17.26 -8.56
C GLY A 273 14.88 15.98 -9.40
N ASP A 274 14.13 15.99 -10.49
CA ASP A 274 13.96 14.86 -11.40
C ASP A 274 14.73 15.07 -12.71
N PHE A 275 15.49 14.05 -13.12
CA PHE A 275 16.34 14.13 -14.30
C PHE A 275 16.10 12.92 -15.21
N PRO A 276 15.31 13.07 -16.29
CA PRO A 276 15.18 12.07 -17.32
C PRO A 276 16.53 11.82 -17.99
N VAL A 277 16.91 10.56 -18.15
CA VAL A 277 18.14 10.12 -18.79
C VAL A 277 17.77 9.44 -20.11
N GLN A 278 18.36 9.90 -21.22
CA GLN A 278 18.29 9.19 -22.49
C GLN A 278 19.62 8.51 -22.76
N LEU A 279 19.60 7.23 -23.07
CA LEU A 279 20.77 6.43 -23.43
C LEU A 279 20.76 6.17 -24.93
N GLU A 280 21.91 6.35 -25.56
CA GLU A 280 22.12 6.14 -26.99
C GLU A 280 23.34 5.24 -27.18
N ALA A 281 23.13 4.04 -27.73
CA ALA A 281 24.22 3.15 -28.12
C ALA A 281 24.34 3.09 -29.64
N SER A 282 25.56 3.32 -30.14
CA SER A 282 25.92 2.99 -31.52
C SER A 282 26.58 1.62 -31.55
N VAL A 283 25.96 0.68 -32.27
CA VAL A 283 26.41 -0.71 -32.44
C VAL A 283 26.47 -1.01 -33.93
N ALA A 284 27.68 -1.23 -34.47
CA ALA A 284 27.89 -1.59 -35.88
C ALA A 284 27.13 -0.72 -36.91
N GLY A 285 26.89 0.56 -36.60
CA GLY A 285 26.16 1.50 -37.46
C GLY A 285 24.66 1.66 -37.16
N SER A 286 24.09 0.81 -36.29
CA SER A 286 22.73 0.95 -35.76
C SER A 286 22.71 1.81 -34.50
N LEU A 287 21.66 2.62 -34.34
CA LEU A 287 21.41 3.41 -33.14
C LEU A 287 20.32 2.73 -32.30
N LEU A 288 20.64 2.41 -31.06
CA LEU A 288 19.72 1.88 -30.06
C LEU A 288 19.49 2.94 -28.98
N THR A 289 18.25 3.05 -28.50
CA THR A 289 17.87 4.06 -27.51
C THR A 289 17.08 3.45 -26.36
N ALA A 290 17.32 3.93 -25.15
CA ALA A 290 16.52 3.59 -23.98
C ALA A 290 16.44 4.80 -23.03
N SER A 291 15.49 4.77 -22.09
CA SER A 291 15.34 5.82 -21.09
C SER A 291 15.31 5.27 -19.68
N THR A 292 15.89 6.01 -18.74
CA THR A 292 15.72 5.80 -17.30
C THR A 292 15.61 7.17 -16.65
N PHE A 293 15.60 7.25 -15.32
CA PHE A 293 15.63 8.54 -14.63
C PHE A 293 16.42 8.49 -13.34
N ILE A 294 16.86 9.69 -12.96
CA ILE A 294 17.54 9.97 -11.70
C ILE A 294 16.63 10.92 -10.90
N MET A 295 16.30 10.56 -9.67
CA MET A 295 15.61 11.41 -8.71
C MET A 295 16.59 11.77 -7.59
N ILE A 296 16.83 13.07 -7.40
CA ILE A 296 17.70 13.58 -6.35
C ILE A 296 16.87 14.22 -5.25
N ASN A 297 16.95 13.66 -4.06
CA ASN A 297 16.21 14.10 -2.89
C ASN A 297 17.05 15.01 -1.98
N ASP A 298 16.36 15.77 -1.14
CA ASP A 298 17.00 16.72 -0.21
C ASP A 298 17.74 16.07 0.97
N GLY A 299 17.57 14.77 1.17
CA GLY A 299 18.14 14.02 2.29
C GLY A 299 17.42 14.27 3.62
N ARG A 300 16.27 14.95 3.62
CA ARG A 300 15.46 15.17 4.82
C ARG A 300 14.44 14.05 4.97
N PHE A 301 14.84 13.00 5.68
CA PHE A 301 13.98 11.86 5.97
C PHE A 301 12.99 12.16 7.10
N VAL A 302 11.87 11.45 7.08
CA VAL A 302 10.89 11.52 8.16
C VAL A 302 11.37 10.67 9.34
N CYS A 303 11.28 11.24 10.54
CA CYS A 303 11.52 10.55 11.80
C CYS A 303 10.38 10.81 12.78
N PHE A 304 10.29 9.99 13.82
CA PHE A 304 9.35 10.19 14.92
C PHE A 304 10.13 10.70 16.14
N ASP A 305 9.65 11.80 16.72
CA ASP A 305 10.15 12.36 17.97
C ASP A 305 9.41 11.72 19.15
N PRO A 306 10.03 10.83 19.94
CA PRO A 306 9.35 10.18 21.06
C PRO A 306 9.07 11.12 22.24
N LEU A 307 9.81 12.24 22.37
CA LEU A 307 9.62 13.19 23.45
C LEU A 307 8.41 14.07 23.19
N ARG A 308 8.27 14.54 21.94
CA ARG A 308 7.16 15.39 21.49
C ARG A 308 5.98 14.59 20.94
N ARG A 309 6.16 13.29 20.67
CA ARG A 309 5.20 12.40 20.01
C ARG A 309 4.71 12.95 18.67
N ARG A 310 5.64 13.39 17.82
CA ARG A 310 5.35 14.02 16.52
C ARG A 310 6.27 13.48 15.43
N TYR A 311 5.79 13.50 14.20
CA TYR A 311 6.62 13.23 13.03
C TYR A 311 7.37 14.50 12.61
N ARG A 312 8.60 14.35 12.16
CA ARG A 312 9.46 15.45 11.69
C ARG A 312 10.14 15.08 10.39
N ARG A 313 10.27 16.02 9.46
CA ARG A 313 11.09 15.89 8.25
C ARG A 313 12.27 16.85 8.38
N GLY A 314 13.44 16.32 8.72
CA GLY A 314 14.55 17.15 9.20
C GLY A 314 14.18 17.91 10.48
N ASP A 315 14.25 19.24 10.44
CA ASP A 315 13.91 20.12 11.57
C ASP A 315 12.43 20.53 11.61
N ASP A 316 11.69 20.26 10.54
CA ASP A 316 10.29 20.67 10.38
C ASP A 316 9.37 19.64 11.05
N VAL A 317 8.47 20.10 11.91
CA VAL A 317 7.43 19.25 12.52
C VAL A 317 6.30 19.09 11.51
N LEU A 318 5.98 17.84 11.16
CA LEU A 318 4.87 17.54 10.28
C LEU A 318 3.55 17.75 11.04
N GLY A 319 2.59 18.36 10.34
CA GLY A 319 1.23 18.48 10.82
C GLY A 319 0.47 17.16 10.77
N TYR A 320 -0.85 17.25 10.69
CA TYR A 320 -1.71 16.08 10.57
C TYR A 320 -1.48 15.37 9.23
N LEU A 321 -1.29 14.05 9.30
CA LEU A 321 -1.11 13.19 8.14
C LEU A 321 -2.37 12.34 7.99
N SER A 322 -3.18 12.63 6.98
CA SER A 322 -4.28 11.77 6.58
C SER A 322 -4.15 11.31 5.14
N GLY A 323 -4.67 10.13 4.87
CA GLY A 323 -4.50 9.45 3.60
C GLY A 323 -5.45 8.28 3.46
N ASN A 324 -5.22 7.45 2.44
CA ASN A 324 -5.93 6.20 2.18
C ASN A 324 -4.92 5.07 1.95
N THR A 325 -5.35 3.84 2.19
CA THR A 325 -4.67 2.64 1.69
C THR A 325 -5.03 2.46 0.21
N VAL A 326 -4.03 2.35 -0.66
CA VAL A 326 -4.25 2.37 -2.11
C VAL A 326 -3.63 1.17 -2.83
N TRP A 327 -4.38 0.65 -3.80
CA TRP A 327 -4.04 -0.48 -4.65
C TRP A 327 -4.61 -0.38 -6.07
N THR A 328 -5.85 0.12 -6.21
CA THR A 328 -6.56 0.27 -7.49
C THR A 328 -7.12 1.66 -7.65
N MET A 329 -7.39 2.04 -8.90
CA MET A 329 -8.16 3.21 -9.27
C MET A 329 -9.47 2.79 -9.91
N ASN A 330 -10.57 3.40 -9.52
CA ASN A 330 -11.89 3.07 -10.03
C ASN A 330 -12.09 3.59 -11.46
N MET A 331 -12.69 2.78 -12.33
CA MET A 331 -13.07 3.14 -13.69
C MET A 331 -14.48 2.60 -14.05
N PRO A 332 -15.24 3.26 -14.93
CA PRO A 332 -16.50 2.73 -15.41
C PRO A 332 -16.31 1.46 -16.24
N TYR A 333 -17.24 0.51 -16.14
CA TYR A 333 -17.29 -0.74 -16.88
C TYR A 333 -18.66 -0.94 -17.53
N GLY A 334 -18.66 -1.36 -18.79
CA GLY A 334 -19.86 -1.95 -19.40
C GLY A 334 -20.46 -1.27 -20.64
N VAL A 335 -19.77 -0.40 -21.39
CA VAL A 335 -20.34 0.10 -22.65
C VAL A 335 -19.29 0.23 -23.75
N SER A 336 -19.00 -0.86 -24.47
CA SER A 336 -18.06 -0.95 -25.61
C SER A 336 -16.54 -0.96 -25.28
N PRO A 337 -15.73 -1.83 -25.93
CA PRO A 337 -14.26 -1.75 -25.96
C PRO A 337 -13.70 -0.38 -26.41
N GLU A 338 -14.53 0.44 -27.05
CA GLU A 338 -14.21 1.76 -27.59
C GLU A 338 -14.55 2.90 -26.62
N ALA A 339 -15.32 2.65 -25.55
CA ALA A 339 -15.52 3.68 -24.54
C ALA A 339 -14.20 3.99 -23.84
N LYS A 340 -13.84 5.28 -23.84
CA LYS A 340 -12.73 5.78 -23.07
C LYS A 340 -12.97 5.40 -21.61
N ARG A 341 -12.18 4.46 -21.10
CA ARG A 341 -12.10 4.17 -19.67
C ARG A 341 -11.38 5.35 -19.03
N VAL A 342 -12.16 6.35 -18.64
CA VAL A 342 -11.66 7.52 -17.94
C VAL A 342 -11.62 7.17 -16.45
N PRO A 343 -10.52 7.46 -15.74
CA PRO A 343 -10.47 7.41 -14.29
C PRO A 343 -11.70 8.06 -13.63
N ILE A 344 -12.15 7.49 -12.50
CA ILE A 344 -13.07 8.15 -11.58
C ILE A 344 -12.25 8.56 -10.37
N HIS A 345 -12.12 9.87 -10.16
CA HIS A 345 -11.27 10.38 -9.09
C HIS A 345 -12.03 10.64 -7.79
N GLY A 346 -13.33 10.88 -7.84
CA GLY A 346 -14.10 11.27 -6.65
C GLY A 346 -15.60 11.09 -6.77
N THR A 347 -16.33 11.42 -5.71
CA THR A 347 -17.78 11.17 -5.57
C THR A 347 -18.63 11.85 -6.63
N VAL A 348 -18.32 13.09 -6.99
CA VAL A 348 -19.09 13.85 -7.99
C VAL A 348 -19.01 13.15 -9.34
N GLU A 349 -17.78 12.85 -9.79
CA GLU A 349 -17.57 12.10 -11.03
C GLU A 349 -18.19 10.70 -10.98
N TYR A 350 -18.11 10.04 -9.82
CA TYR A 350 -18.73 8.75 -9.60
C TYR A 350 -20.24 8.84 -9.84
N VAL A 351 -20.94 9.78 -9.21
CA VAL A 351 -22.40 9.93 -9.33
C VAL A 351 -22.77 10.30 -10.76
N GLU A 352 -22.09 11.28 -11.37
CA GLU A 352 -22.35 11.70 -12.76
C GLU A 352 -22.14 10.57 -13.78
N LYS A 353 -21.09 9.77 -13.62
CA LYS A 353 -20.74 8.70 -14.57
C LYS A 353 -21.57 7.43 -14.35
N THR A 354 -22.16 7.24 -13.17
CA THR A 354 -22.98 6.06 -12.82
C THR A 354 -24.49 6.33 -12.81
N SER A 355 -24.95 7.58 -12.76
CA SER A 355 -26.39 7.90 -12.75
C SER A 355 -27.10 7.55 -14.06
N ASP A 356 -26.36 7.58 -15.17
CA ASP A 356 -26.91 7.35 -16.52
C ASP A 356 -26.63 5.95 -17.08
N THR A 357 -25.88 5.12 -16.35
CA THR A 357 -25.46 3.79 -16.83
C THR A 357 -25.89 2.70 -15.87
N GLU A 358 -26.33 1.55 -16.40
CA GLU A 358 -26.28 0.25 -15.69
C GLU A 358 -24.82 -0.18 -15.40
N GLY A 359 -23.87 0.76 -15.38
CA GLY A 359 -22.44 0.57 -15.45
C GLY A 359 -21.90 0.05 -14.12
N VAL A 360 -21.27 -1.12 -14.18
CA VAL A 360 -20.44 -1.64 -13.10
C VAL A 360 -19.20 -0.75 -13.02
N ILE A 361 -18.59 -0.58 -11.84
CA ILE A 361 -17.26 0.06 -11.72
C ILE A 361 -16.25 -1.02 -11.44
N ILE A 362 -15.09 -0.92 -12.11
CA ILE A 362 -13.97 -1.84 -11.94
C ILE A 362 -12.79 -1.12 -11.30
N GLY A 363 -12.08 -1.82 -10.42
CA GLY A 363 -10.79 -1.38 -9.90
C GLY A 363 -9.69 -1.73 -10.89
N ILE A 364 -9.09 -0.73 -11.54
CA ILE A 364 -7.86 -0.93 -12.32
C ILE A 364 -6.68 -0.85 -11.36
N PRO A 365 -5.88 -1.92 -11.21
CA PRO A 365 -4.71 -1.91 -10.34
C PRO A 365 -3.66 -0.90 -10.81
N TRP A 366 -2.89 -0.34 -9.88
CA TRP A 366 -1.88 0.68 -10.21
C TRP A 366 -0.81 0.17 -11.19
N ASN A 367 -0.57 -1.15 -11.25
CA ASN A 367 0.28 -1.79 -12.26
C ASN A 367 -0.26 -1.66 -13.70
N ALA A 368 -1.52 -1.29 -13.90
CA ALA A 368 -2.11 -1.09 -15.22
C ALA A 368 -2.29 0.40 -15.55
N MET A 369 -1.92 1.31 -14.64
CA MET A 369 -2.01 2.76 -14.86
C MET A 369 -0.79 3.30 -15.60
N THR A 370 -1.01 4.32 -16.41
CA THR A 370 0.05 5.10 -17.04
C THR A 370 0.63 6.11 -16.05
N PRO A 371 1.86 6.61 -16.27
CA PRO A 371 2.44 7.67 -15.43
C PRO A 371 1.56 8.93 -15.35
N THR A 372 0.83 9.25 -16.42
CA THR A 372 -0.07 10.41 -16.46
C THR A 372 -1.27 10.18 -15.54
N GLU A 373 -1.93 9.02 -15.63
CA GLU A 373 -3.06 8.67 -14.77
C GLU A 373 -2.66 8.62 -13.28
N ILE A 374 -1.45 8.15 -12.97
CA ILE A 374 -0.90 8.18 -11.60
C ILE A 374 -0.72 9.62 -11.13
N GLY A 375 -0.14 10.48 -11.98
CA GLY A 375 0.02 11.89 -11.68
C GLY A 375 -1.31 12.61 -11.46
N GLU A 376 -2.31 12.34 -12.29
CA GLU A 376 -3.68 12.90 -12.18
C GLU A 376 -4.38 12.43 -10.90
N TRP A 377 -4.27 11.14 -10.56
CA TRP A 377 -4.79 10.59 -9.31
C TRP A 377 -4.17 11.32 -8.11
N ILE A 378 -2.84 11.35 -8.01
CA ILE A 378 -2.14 11.97 -6.85
C ILE A 378 -2.46 13.47 -6.77
N ASP A 379 -2.53 14.16 -7.91
CA ASP A 379 -2.89 15.58 -8.00
C ASP A 379 -4.29 15.87 -7.46
N TYR A 380 -5.26 15.03 -7.81
CA TYR A 380 -6.64 15.15 -7.31
C TYR A 380 -6.70 14.99 -5.79
N TYR A 381 -6.13 13.91 -5.25
CA TYR A 381 -6.20 13.64 -3.81
C TYR A 381 -5.39 14.62 -2.95
N ALA A 382 -4.26 15.13 -3.47
CA ALA A 382 -3.54 16.22 -2.81
C ALA A 382 -4.41 17.47 -2.65
N ARG A 383 -5.22 17.81 -3.67
CA ARG A 383 -6.19 18.93 -3.61
C ARG A 383 -7.33 18.66 -2.64
N CYS A 384 -7.77 17.41 -2.51
CA CYS A 384 -8.77 17.02 -1.52
C CYS A 384 -8.21 17.00 -0.08
N GLY A 385 -6.92 17.32 0.12
CA GLY A 385 -6.32 17.48 1.43
C GLY A 385 -5.58 16.25 1.92
N MET A 386 -5.45 15.18 1.13
CA MET A 386 -4.60 14.05 1.53
C MET A 386 -3.13 14.49 1.58
N ARG A 387 -2.41 13.97 2.56
CA ARG A 387 -0.98 14.26 2.81
C ARG A 387 -0.12 13.01 2.83
N ALA A 388 -0.72 11.83 2.91
CA ALA A 388 -0.01 10.57 2.81
C ALA A 388 -0.85 9.50 2.09
N VAL A 389 -0.21 8.42 1.67
CA VAL A 389 -0.86 7.19 1.18
C VAL A 389 -0.17 5.97 1.80
N LYS A 390 -0.92 4.92 2.09
CA LYS A 390 -0.36 3.60 2.42
C LYS A 390 -0.36 2.76 1.14
N LEU A 391 0.82 2.36 0.68
CA LEU A 391 0.99 1.54 -0.51
C LEU A 391 0.99 0.06 -0.11
N ALA A 392 -0.10 -0.61 -0.50
CA ALA A 392 -0.38 -2.00 -0.19
C ALA A 392 -0.68 -2.76 -1.49
N ASN A 393 -0.31 -4.05 -1.56
CA ASN A 393 -0.46 -4.88 -2.77
C ASN A 393 0.06 -4.24 -4.07
N TRP A 394 1.18 -3.52 -3.99
CA TRP A 394 1.72 -2.68 -5.07
C TRP A 394 2.83 -3.41 -5.87
N PRO A 395 3.23 -2.93 -7.06
CA PRO A 395 3.79 -3.85 -8.07
C PRO A 395 5.17 -4.48 -7.76
N PRO A 396 6.08 -3.81 -7.03
CA PRO A 396 7.25 -4.44 -6.40
C PRO A 396 6.97 -5.35 -5.21
N SER A 397 5.85 -5.21 -4.51
CA SER A 397 5.50 -6.14 -3.42
C SER A 397 5.17 -7.54 -3.96
N LEU A 398 5.01 -7.67 -5.28
CA LEU A 398 5.04 -8.94 -6.00
C LEU A 398 6.50 -9.35 -6.21
N ILE A 399 7.03 -10.14 -5.27
CA ILE A 399 8.36 -10.74 -5.38
C ILE A 399 8.40 -11.54 -6.69
N ASP A 400 9.42 -11.32 -7.52
CA ASP A 400 9.72 -12.27 -8.58
C ASP A 400 10.07 -13.61 -7.90
N ALA A 401 9.63 -14.75 -8.45
CA ALA A 401 9.81 -16.08 -7.87
C ALA A 401 11.27 -16.45 -7.59
N VAL A 402 12.24 -15.71 -8.13
CA VAL A 402 13.68 -15.84 -7.84
C VAL A 402 14.18 -15.01 -6.65
N GLY A 403 13.32 -14.22 -5.99
CA GLY A 403 13.70 -13.32 -4.89
C GLY A 403 14.35 -12.04 -5.35
N ALA A 404 14.03 -11.59 -6.55
CA ALA A 404 14.51 -10.33 -7.11
C ALA A 404 13.39 -9.30 -7.16
N VAL A 405 13.75 -8.03 -7.21
CA VAL A 405 12.79 -6.95 -7.43
C VAL A 405 12.27 -7.02 -8.87
N SER A 406 10.96 -6.86 -9.03
CA SER A 406 10.33 -6.70 -10.35
C SER A 406 10.86 -5.43 -11.03
N PRO A 407 11.45 -5.50 -12.23
CA PRO A 407 11.94 -4.31 -12.95
C PRO A 407 10.81 -3.34 -13.31
N TYR A 408 9.66 -3.82 -13.78
CA TYR A 408 8.47 -3.00 -14.06
C TYR A 408 7.95 -2.36 -12.79
N GLY A 409 7.86 -3.13 -11.71
CA GLY A 409 7.45 -2.63 -10.43
C GLY A 409 8.37 -1.52 -9.93
N ALA A 410 9.69 -1.72 -10.02
CA ALA A 410 10.67 -0.74 -9.54
C ALA A 410 10.54 0.60 -10.29
N GLU A 411 10.37 0.55 -11.62
CA GLU A 411 10.12 1.73 -12.44
C GLU A 411 8.82 2.44 -12.06
N LEU A 412 7.74 1.67 -11.90
CA LEU A 412 6.44 2.20 -11.52
C LEU A 412 6.43 2.83 -10.13
N PHE A 413 7.11 2.22 -9.17
CA PHE A 413 7.22 2.78 -7.82
C PHE A 413 8.01 4.06 -7.77
N ALA A 414 9.12 4.10 -8.51
CA ALA A 414 9.89 5.31 -8.59
C ALA A 414 9.07 6.45 -9.27
N ILE A 415 8.17 6.13 -10.22
CA ILE A 415 7.18 7.08 -10.76
C ILE A 415 6.22 7.56 -9.66
N ILE A 416 5.66 6.65 -8.87
CA ILE A 416 4.76 6.98 -7.75
C ILE A 416 5.44 7.91 -6.75
N LEU A 417 6.64 7.56 -6.27
CA LEU A 417 7.42 8.37 -5.33
C LEU A 417 7.69 9.77 -5.88
N ARG A 418 8.05 9.87 -7.16
CA ARG A 418 8.25 11.15 -7.84
C ARG A 418 6.99 12.01 -7.86
N GLU A 419 5.85 11.43 -8.24
CA GLU A 419 4.60 12.17 -8.32
C GLU A 419 4.08 12.60 -6.93
N LEU A 420 4.31 11.80 -5.89
CA LEU A 420 4.06 12.15 -4.49
C LEU A 420 4.95 13.30 -4.02
N GLU A 421 6.26 13.24 -4.26
CA GLU A 421 7.21 14.29 -3.87
C GLU A 421 6.84 15.64 -4.49
N ARG A 422 6.46 15.67 -5.77
CA ARG A 422 6.02 16.89 -6.48
C ARG A 422 4.81 17.58 -5.83
N ARG A 423 4.00 16.84 -5.09
CA ARG A 423 2.77 17.31 -4.44
C ARG A 423 2.88 17.37 -2.92
N GLY A 424 4.08 17.14 -2.38
CA GLY A 424 4.33 17.17 -0.94
C GLY A 424 3.60 16.08 -0.15
N MET A 425 3.26 14.97 -0.81
CA MET A 425 2.64 13.81 -0.18
C MET A 425 3.70 12.78 0.23
N LEU A 426 3.40 11.97 1.24
CA LEU A 426 4.29 10.92 1.74
C LEU A 426 3.73 9.52 1.48
N ALA A 427 4.60 8.51 1.38
CA ALA A 427 4.21 7.11 1.27
C ALA A 427 4.58 6.32 2.54
N HIS A 428 3.63 5.64 3.13
CA HIS A 428 3.90 4.51 4.01
C HIS A 428 3.87 3.23 3.16
N VAL A 429 4.91 2.41 3.21
CA VAL A 429 5.14 1.38 2.20
C VAL A 429 5.27 0.01 2.85
N ASP A 430 4.42 -0.91 2.42
CA ASP A 430 4.53 -2.32 2.76
C ASP A 430 5.52 -2.96 1.77
N ILE A 431 6.78 -3.21 2.18
CA ILE A 431 7.81 -3.77 1.28
C ILE A 431 7.29 -5.04 0.61
N LEU A 432 6.68 -5.90 1.41
CA LEU A 432 5.75 -6.94 1.00
C LEU A 432 4.39 -6.65 1.61
N HIS A 433 3.32 -7.04 0.93
CA HIS A 433 1.96 -6.93 1.46
C HIS A 433 1.24 -8.24 1.20
N ASP A 434 0.59 -8.78 2.24
CA ASP A 434 0.10 -10.15 2.28
C ASP A 434 1.20 -11.18 2.01
N THR A 435 1.38 -12.12 2.93
CA THR A 435 2.37 -13.18 2.76
C THR A 435 2.02 -14.03 1.52
N PRO A 436 2.88 -14.12 0.48
CA PRO A 436 2.63 -15.04 -0.63
C PRO A 436 2.36 -16.44 -0.10
N GLY A 437 1.19 -16.97 -0.45
CA GLY A 437 0.72 -18.23 0.13
C GLY A 437 -0.39 -18.11 1.18
N ARG A 438 -0.86 -16.91 1.54
CA ARG A 438 -2.05 -16.71 2.39
C ARG A 438 -3.32 -17.05 1.59
N LEU A 439 -4.05 -18.10 1.98
CA LEU A 439 -5.25 -18.66 1.33
C LEU A 439 -6.52 -17.80 1.54
N ALA A 440 -6.40 -16.53 1.90
CA ALA A 440 -7.53 -15.74 2.39
C ALA A 440 -8.70 -15.66 1.40
N TRP A 441 -8.44 -15.85 0.09
CA TRP A 441 -9.45 -15.80 -0.97
C TRP A 441 -9.11 -16.81 -2.09
N PRO A 442 -9.97 -17.83 -2.36
CA PRO A 442 -9.78 -18.87 -3.39
C PRO A 442 -9.38 -18.35 -4.78
N GLU A 443 -9.89 -17.19 -5.16
CA GLU A 443 -9.55 -16.46 -6.39
C GLU A 443 -8.12 -15.89 -6.42
N HIS A 444 -7.49 -15.61 -5.27
CA HIS A 444 -6.13 -15.05 -5.19
C HIS A 444 -5.04 -16.14 -5.31
N ILE A 445 -5.44 -17.41 -5.34
CA ILE A 445 -4.57 -18.55 -5.01
C ILE A 445 -3.84 -19.15 -6.23
N ILE A 446 -4.20 -18.83 -7.47
CA ILE A 446 -3.86 -19.76 -8.56
C ILE A 446 -2.72 -19.27 -9.48
N GLY A 447 -2.65 -17.97 -9.80
CA GLY A 447 -1.64 -17.46 -10.74
C GLY A 447 -0.22 -17.36 -10.19
N THR A 448 -0.06 -16.94 -8.93
CA THR A 448 1.23 -16.71 -8.27
C THR A 448 1.79 -17.97 -7.60
N TRP A 449 0.94 -18.86 -7.08
CA TRP A 449 1.39 -20.07 -6.36
C TRP A 449 2.13 -21.07 -7.23
N THR A 450 1.68 -21.24 -8.46
CA THR A 450 2.31 -22.13 -9.44
C THR A 450 3.78 -21.72 -9.65
N GLN A 451 4.09 -20.41 -9.63
CA GLN A 451 5.46 -19.86 -9.72
C GLN A 451 6.35 -20.27 -8.53
N TYR A 452 5.86 -20.06 -7.30
CA TYR A 452 6.60 -20.36 -6.08
C TYR A 452 6.75 -21.87 -5.86
N ALA A 453 5.69 -22.64 -6.11
CA ALA A 453 5.72 -24.09 -6.00
C ALA A 453 6.75 -24.69 -6.96
N GLU A 454 6.83 -24.19 -8.20
CA GLU A 454 7.79 -24.66 -9.19
C GLU A 454 9.26 -24.41 -8.80
N ARG A 455 9.52 -23.29 -8.14
CA ARG A 455 10.86 -22.96 -7.63
C ARG A 455 11.27 -23.81 -6.42
N GLY A 456 10.35 -24.64 -5.90
CA GLY A 456 10.57 -25.52 -4.78
C GLY A 456 10.17 -24.90 -3.43
N PHE A 457 9.39 -23.82 -3.42
CA PHE A 457 8.84 -23.34 -2.16
C PHE A 457 7.88 -24.40 -1.57
N PRO A 458 7.92 -24.70 -0.26
CA PRO A 458 7.18 -25.82 0.35
C PRO A 458 5.66 -25.70 0.32
N PHE A 459 5.13 -24.59 -0.18
CA PHE A 459 3.70 -24.30 -0.17
C PHE A 459 2.89 -25.35 -0.97
N GLY A 460 3.50 -26.01 -1.96
CA GLY A 460 2.86 -26.88 -2.94
C GLY A 460 2.46 -28.32 -2.53
N THR A 461 2.15 -28.64 -1.27
CA THR A 461 1.44 -29.92 -1.05
C THR A 461 -0.05 -29.72 -1.30
N ARG A 462 -0.66 -30.59 -2.12
CA ARG A 462 -2.12 -30.77 -2.25
C ARG A 462 -2.88 -30.69 -0.91
N LYS A 463 -2.21 -31.04 0.19
CA LYS A 463 -2.64 -30.90 1.58
C LYS A 463 -2.96 -29.47 2.04
N SER A 464 -2.21 -28.44 1.62
CA SER A 464 -2.51 -27.04 1.96
C SER A 464 -3.79 -26.57 1.27
N LEU A 465 -4.04 -27.04 0.04
CA LEU A 465 -5.28 -26.84 -0.70
C LEU A 465 -6.47 -27.66 -0.15
N GLU A 466 -6.21 -28.77 0.55
CA GLU A 466 -7.22 -29.60 1.24
C GLU A 466 -7.60 -29.06 2.63
N MET A 467 -6.88 -28.06 3.16
CA MET A 467 -7.25 -27.42 4.43
C MET A 467 -8.42 -26.46 4.21
N VAL A 468 -9.62 -26.91 4.58
CA VAL A 468 -10.90 -26.17 4.45
C VAL A 468 -11.00 -24.98 5.41
N ASP A 469 -10.14 -24.90 6.43
CA ASP A 469 -10.19 -23.85 7.45
C ASP A 469 -8.91 -22.99 7.48
N TYR A 470 -8.94 -21.93 6.67
CA TYR A 470 -7.92 -20.88 6.56
C TYR A 470 -7.68 -20.14 7.89
N ASN A 471 -8.67 -20.09 8.79
CA ASN A 471 -8.54 -19.45 10.10
C ASN A 471 -7.99 -20.40 11.18
N SER A 472 -7.65 -21.65 10.81
CA SER A 472 -7.12 -22.60 11.78
C SER A 472 -5.69 -22.22 12.20
N HIS A 473 -5.42 -22.28 13.51
CA HIS A 473 -4.08 -22.05 14.07
C HIS A 473 -3.00 -22.93 13.43
N ARG A 474 -3.38 -24.11 12.90
CA ARG A 474 -2.47 -25.02 12.20
C ARG A 474 -1.98 -24.44 10.88
N TYR A 475 -2.86 -23.77 10.13
CA TYR A 475 -2.52 -23.17 8.85
C TYR A 475 -1.56 -21.98 9.03
N THR A 476 -1.87 -21.07 9.96
CA THR A 476 -0.99 -19.93 10.30
C THR A 476 0.39 -20.39 10.79
N SER A 477 0.46 -21.45 11.62
CA SER A 477 1.76 -22.00 12.06
C SER A 477 2.56 -22.59 10.91
N MET A 478 1.92 -23.33 9.99
CA MET A 478 2.58 -23.90 8.82
C MET A 478 3.15 -22.80 7.91
N LEU A 479 2.37 -21.73 7.65
CA LEU A 479 2.84 -20.58 6.89
C LEU A 479 4.08 -19.96 7.55
N ARG A 480 4.00 -19.66 8.85
CA ARG A 480 5.12 -19.10 9.60
C ARG A 480 6.39 -19.96 9.54
N ASP A 481 6.27 -21.27 9.67
CA ASP A 481 7.42 -22.17 9.61
C ASP A 481 8.01 -22.26 8.21
N THR A 482 7.16 -22.24 7.18
CA THR A 482 7.61 -22.23 5.79
C THR A 482 8.36 -20.93 5.47
N TRP A 483 7.79 -19.79 5.86
CA TRP A 483 8.41 -18.49 5.66
C TRP A 483 9.69 -18.32 6.46
N CYS A 484 9.84 -19.00 7.59
CA CYS A 484 11.11 -18.97 8.34
C CYS A 484 12.10 -20.07 7.93
N SER A 485 11.82 -20.88 6.91
CA SER A 485 12.77 -21.88 6.43
C SER A 485 14.02 -21.21 5.82
N PRO A 486 15.22 -21.80 5.97
CA PRO A 486 16.45 -21.22 5.44
C PRO A 486 16.39 -20.89 3.93
N GLU A 487 15.76 -21.77 3.15
CA GLU A 487 15.64 -21.65 1.70
C GLU A 487 14.78 -20.46 1.31
N VAL A 488 13.59 -20.33 1.89
CA VAL A 488 12.69 -19.19 1.66
C VAL A 488 13.32 -17.89 2.16
N MET A 489 13.97 -17.92 3.31
CA MET A 489 14.65 -16.75 3.86
C MET A 489 15.80 -16.26 3.01
N GLN A 490 16.57 -17.13 2.37
CA GLN A 490 17.60 -16.69 1.45
C GLN A 490 17.02 -15.92 0.25
N VAL A 491 15.92 -16.42 -0.32
CA VAL A 491 15.26 -15.80 -1.47
C VAL A 491 14.69 -14.43 -1.09
N VAL A 492 13.94 -14.37 0.01
CA VAL A 492 13.32 -13.13 0.49
C VAL A 492 14.39 -12.09 0.87
N LYS A 493 15.49 -12.49 1.52
CA LYS A 493 16.59 -11.56 1.85
C LYS A 493 17.20 -10.91 0.61
N GLY A 494 17.32 -11.65 -0.51
CA GLY A 494 17.76 -11.10 -1.79
C GLY A 494 16.86 -9.96 -2.26
N PHE A 495 15.55 -10.13 -2.15
CA PHE A 495 14.57 -9.12 -2.55
C PHE A 495 14.69 -7.85 -1.71
N TYR A 496 14.76 -7.97 -0.38
CA TYR A 496 14.92 -6.81 0.51
C TYR A 496 16.26 -6.10 0.30
N ARG A 497 17.34 -6.83 0.00
CA ARG A 497 18.63 -6.25 -0.38
C ARG A 497 18.48 -5.39 -1.63
N GLN A 498 17.82 -5.91 -2.66
CA GLN A 498 17.59 -5.19 -3.91
C GLN A 498 16.64 -3.99 -3.74
N PHE A 499 15.56 -4.14 -2.98
CA PHE A 499 14.66 -3.04 -2.62
C PHE A 499 15.43 -1.88 -1.96
N THR A 500 16.23 -2.19 -0.93
CA THR A 500 16.99 -1.14 -0.22
C THR A 500 18.11 -0.52 -1.07
N MET A 501 18.68 -1.24 -2.04
CA MET A 501 19.62 -0.65 -3.01
C MET A 501 18.97 0.46 -3.84
N LEU A 502 17.72 0.27 -4.24
CA LEU A 502 17.02 1.21 -5.10
C LEU A 502 16.39 2.39 -4.32
N PHE A 503 15.85 2.12 -3.12
CA PHE A 503 14.91 3.04 -2.47
C PHE A 503 15.34 3.61 -1.12
N LYS A 504 16.48 3.22 -0.53
CA LYS A 504 16.96 3.72 0.78
C LYS A 504 17.13 5.24 0.90
N ASP A 505 17.18 5.95 -0.24
CA ASP A 505 17.41 7.39 -0.32
C ASP A 505 16.13 8.17 -0.73
N ALA A 506 14.96 7.52 -0.71
CA ALA A 506 13.67 8.11 -1.06
C ALA A 506 13.03 8.89 0.11
N THR A 507 13.25 10.20 0.22
CA THR A 507 12.74 11.02 1.34
C THR A 507 11.21 11.14 1.42
N THR A 508 10.52 10.76 0.35
CA THR A 508 9.06 10.68 0.25
C THR A 508 8.49 9.51 1.05
N ILE A 509 9.30 8.51 1.39
CA ILE A 509 8.89 7.38 2.22
C ILE A 509 8.82 7.83 3.69
N LEU A 510 7.61 7.86 4.24
CA LEU A 510 7.34 8.08 5.66
C LEU A 510 7.90 6.93 6.50
N GLY A 511 7.56 5.70 6.13
CA GLY A 511 7.96 4.50 6.85
C GLY A 511 7.82 3.24 6.00
N LEU A 512 8.44 2.17 6.48
CA LEU A 512 8.50 0.87 5.83
C LEU A 512 7.97 -0.20 6.78
N THR A 513 7.04 -1.02 6.29
CA THR A 513 6.66 -2.28 6.92
C THR A 513 7.36 -3.42 6.18
N THR A 514 7.82 -4.44 6.88
CA THR A 514 8.40 -5.63 6.22
C THR A 514 7.31 -6.39 5.47
N ASN A 515 6.21 -6.72 6.14
CA ASN A 515 5.07 -7.40 5.54
C ASN A 515 3.74 -6.81 6.04
N GLY A 516 3.12 -5.94 5.22
CA GLY A 516 1.81 -5.34 5.48
C GLY A 516 0.74 -6.40 5.75
N GLU A 517 -0.04 -6.20 6.82
CA GLU A 517 -0.97 -7.15 7.45
C GLU A 517 -0.38 -8.52 7.90
N GLY A 518 0.74 -8.96 7.32
CA GLY A 518 1.36 -10.26 7.59
C GLY A 518 2.32 -10.29 8.78
N ASP A 519 2.85 -9.14 9.20
CA ASP A 519 3.85 -9.06 10.29
C ASP A 519 3.32 -9.65 11.62
N GLY A 520 2.03 -9.44 11.90
CA GLY A 520 1.36 -9.99 13.08
C GLY A 520 1.27 -11.53 13.07
N GLU A 521 1.07 -12.14 11.91
CA GLU A 521 0.91 -13.59 11.74
C GLU A 521 2.25 -14.31 11.64
N LEU A 522 3.22 -13.73 10.93
CA LEU A 522 4.58 -14.28 10.78
C LEU A 522 5.39 -14.14 12.07
N GLY A 523 5.10 -13.10 12.85
CA GLY A 523 5.64 -12.89 14.18
C GLY A 523 7.12 -12.50 14.23
N PRO A 524 7.66 -12.34 15.45
CA PRO A 524 8.96 -11.70 15.69
C PRO A 524 10.14 -12.39 15.00
N ARG A 525 10.12 -13.72 14.85
CA ARG A 525 11.22 -14.49 14.23
C ARG A 525 11.49 -14.07 12.79
N TYR A 526 10.43 -13.83 12.01
CA TYR A 526 10.54 -13.37 10.62
C TYR A 526 10.82 -11.87 10.56
N VAL A 527 9.97 -11.08 11.24
CA VAL A 527 9.99 -9.61 11.15
C VAL A 527 11.33 -9.05 11.64
N ASN A 528 11.87 -9.55 12.75
CA ASN A 528 13.17 -9.10 13.24
C ASN A 528 14.29 -9.35 12.22
N GLN A 529 14.27 -10.48 11.51
CA GLN A 529 15.28 -10.79 10.50
C GLN A 529 15.16 -9.90 9.26
N MET A 530 13.94 -9.62 8.79
CA MET A 530 13.75 -8.76 7.63
C MET A 530 14.11 -7.31 7.96
N CYS A 531 13.73 -6.83 9.14
CA CYS A 531 14.15 -5.53 9.64
C CYS A 531 15.68 -5.42 9.77
N ASP A 532 16.37 -6.47 10.26
CA ASP A 532 17.83 -6.49 10.32
C ASP A 532 18.44 -6.34 8.92
N VAL A 533 17.94 -7.08 7.93
CA VAL A 533 18.39 -7.03 6.52
C VAL A 533 18.17 -5.63 5.93
N VAL A 534 17.02 -5.01 6.19
CA VAL A 534 16.77 -3.63 5.77
C VAL A 534 17.79 -2.69 6.42
N ARG A 535 18.02 -2.82 7.73
CA ARG A 535 18.91 -1.94 8.51
C ARG A 535 20.39 -2.06 8.15
N GLU A 536 20.82 -3.16 7.54
CA GLU A 536 22.18 -3.27 6.99
C GLU A 536 22.48 -2.19 5.95
N ARG A 537 21.46 -1.77 5.18
CA ARG A 537 21.62 -0.82 4.05
C ARG A 537 20.83 0.48 4.21
N ASP A 538 19.69 0.44 4.88
CA ASP A 538 18.79 1.57 5.08
C ASP A 538 18.76 2.00 6.56
N ARG A 539 19.45 3.11 6.82
CA ARG A 539 19.48 3.76 8.14
C ARG A 539 18.53 4.96 8.23
N ASN A 540 17.84 5.27 7.14
CA ASN A 540 17.14 6.52 6.94
C ASN A 540 15.65 6.38 7.27
N HIS A 541 15.00 5.34 6.74
CA HIS A 541 13.54 5.19 6.88
C HIS A 541 13.14 4.59 8.22
N MET A 542 11.97 4.99 8.70
CA MET A 542 11.33 4.39 9.87
C MET A 542 10.90 2.96 9.53
N LEU A 543 11.13 2.00 10.44
CA LEU A 543 10.56 0.66 10.31
C LEU A 543 9.34 0.54 11.23
N THR A 544 8.27 -0.01 10.69
CA THR A 544 7.01 -0.28 11.38
C THR A 544 6.68 -1.76 11.32
N VAL A 545 6.03 -2.26 12.35
CA VAL A 545 5.39 -3.58 12.40
C VAL A 545 3.92 -3.35 12.14
N ASP A 546 3.42 -3.82 11.00
CA ASP A 546 2.00 -3.72 10.67
C ASP A 546 1.27 -4.92 11.23
N ARG A 547 0.96 -4.84 12.52
CA ARG A 547 0.11 -5.83 13.16
C ARG A 547 -1.30 -5.37 12.86
N SER A 548 -2.02 -6.05 11.96
CA SER A 548 -3.44 -5.81 11.72
C SER A 548 -4.24 -6.13 13.00
N THR A 549 -4.11 -5.28 14.02
CA THR A 549 -4.68 -5.48 15.36
C THR A 549 -6.08 -4.95 15.34
N HIS A 550 -7.04 -5.86 15.32
CA HIS A 550 -8.44 -5.50 15.47
C HIS A 550 -8.73 -5.49 16.97
N LEU A 551 -8.83 -4.32 17.61
CA LEU A 551 -8.98 -4.22 19.07
C LEU A 551 -10.14 -5.11 19.60
N ALA A 552 -11.23 -5.19 18.85
CA ALA A 552 -12.38 -6.03 19.18
C ALA A 552 -12.19 -7.54 18.90
N ARG A 553 -11.15 -7.96 18.17
CA ARG A 553 -10.84 -9.38 17.90
C ARG A 553 -9.70 -9.84 18.78
N ASP A 554 -8.66 -9.03 18.84
CA ASP A 554 -7.37 -9.39 19.42
C ASP A 554 -7.31 -9.05 20.92
N ARG A 555 -8.26 -8.26 21.43
CA ARG A 555 -8.54 -8.05 22.88
C ARG A 555 -7.35 -7.53 23.69
N THR A 556 -6.24 -7.24 23.02
CA THR A 556 -4.97 -6.85 23.60
C THR A 556 -4.34 -5.79 22.68
N PRO A 557 -4.28 -4.53 23.12
CA PRO A 557 -3.54 -3.52 22.40
C PRO A 557 -2.05 -3.78 22.63
N PHE A 558 -1.39 -4.27 21.59
CA PHE A 558 0.06 -4.06 21.38
C PHE A 558 1.06 -4.70 22.34
N PHE A 559 1.05 -6.01 22.63
CA PHE A 559 2.27 -6.64 23.20
C PHE A 559 2.47 -8.09 22.77
N ASP A 560 3.66 -8.61 23.09
CA ASP A 560 4.22 -9.97 22.87
C ASP A 560 3.40 -11.12 23.49
N CYS A 561 2.11 -10.94 23.75
CA CYS A 561 1.24 -11.99 24.25
C CYS A 561 1.18 -13.11 23.21
N ASN A 562 1.81 -14.24 23.56
CA ASN A 562 1.88 -15.52 22.85
C ASN A 562 3.11 -15.76 21.97
N TRP A 563 4.11 -14.86 21.93
CA TRP A 563 5.36 -15.13 21.22
C TRP A 563 6.49 -15.53 22.18
N THR A 564 7.28 -16.54 21.79
CA THR A 564 8.44 -17.01 22.58
C THR A 564 9.60 -16.03 22.58
N GLU A 565 9.62 -15.10 21.63
CA GLU A 565 10.62 -14.06 21.45
C GLU A 565 9.91 -12.74 21.19
N PRO A 566 10.38 -11.60 21.71
CA PRO A 566 9.76 -10.31 21.48
C PRO A 566 10.18 -9.71 20.13
N PHE A 567 9.39 -8.77 19.60
CA PHE A 567 9.90 -7.86 18.57
C PHE A 567 11.11 -7.08 19.13
N LYS A 568 12.07 -6.68 18.30
CA LYS A 568 13.21 -5.87 18.78
C LYS A 568 12.79 -4.41 19.01
N PRO A 569 13.18 -3.75 20.12
CA PRO A 569 12.79 -2.38 20.46
C PRO A 569 12.99 -1.33 19.37
N GLN A 570 14.06 -1.45 18.59
CA GLN A 570 14.34 -0.54 17.48
C GLN A 570 13.36 -0.67 16.29
N HIS A 571 12.54 -1.72 16.27
CA HIS A 571 11.52 -2.02 15.25
C HIS A 571 10.09 -1.79 15.78
N HIS A 572 9.91 -1.41 17.06
CA HIS A 572 8.62 -1.36 17.76
C HIS A 572 7.63 -0.28 17.29
N ARG A 573 7.81 0.37 16.15
CA ARG A 573 6.76 1.31 15.69
C ARG A 573 5.60 0.47 15.18
N ILE A 574 4.39 0.65 15.71
CA ILE A 574 3.30 -0.27 15.39
C ILE A 574 2.29 0.44 14.50
N GLY A 575 1.85 -0.21 13.43
CA GLY A 575 0.62 0.11 12.73
C GLY A 575 -0.57 -0.58 13.39
N GLY A 576 -1.65 0.14 13.64
CA GLY A 576 -2.88 -0.43 14.16
C GLY A 576 -4.03 -0.22 13.18
N VAL A 577 -4.89 -1.22 13.02
CA VAL A 577 -6.11 -1.07 12.21
C VAL A 577 -7.27 -0.70 13.13
N ALA A 578 -7.80 0.50 12.96
CA ALA A 578 -9.02 0.97 13.56
C ALA A 578 -10.22 0.47 12.75
N HIS A 579 -11.01 -0.42 13.33
CA HIS A 579 -12.23 -0.92 12.69
C HIS A 579 -13.46 -0.24 13.28
N SER A 580 -14.59 -0.24 12.55
CA SER A 580 -15.88 -0.13 13.24
C SER A 580 -16.15 -1.44 14.01
N TYR A 581 -16.98 -1.44 15.04
CA TYR A 581 -17.40 -2.68 15.72
C TYR A 581 -18.90 -2.77 15.73
N LYS A 582 -19.45 -3.85 15.18
CA LYS A 582 -20.88 -4.00 14.85
C LYS A 582 -21.86 -3.86 16.04
N GLU A 583 -21.33 -3.83 17.26
CA GLU A 583 -22.11 -3.75 18.50
C GLU A 583 -21.82 -2.46 19.30
N ALA A 584 -20.91 -1.60 18.83
CA ALA A 584 -20.52 -0.35 19.50
C ALA A 584 -20.75 0.88 18.61
N PRO A 585 -21.16 2.04 19.20
CA PRO A 585 -21.10 3.32 18.52
C PRO A 585 -19.72 3.62 17.92
N SER A 586 -19.67 3.84 16.61
CA SER A 586 -18.43 3.99 15.84
C SER A 586 -17.51 5.13 16.31
N ASP A 587 -18.06 6.31 16.60
CA ASP A 587 -17.29 7.49 16.99
C ASP A 587 -16.61 7.30 18.35
N ALA A 588 -17.34 6.77 19.33
CA ALA A 588 -16.82 6.48 20.65
C ALA A 588 -15.81 5.33 20.59
N PHE A 589 -16.10 4.27 19.84
CA PHE A 589 -15.15 3.18 19.63
C PHE A 589 -13.89 3.63 18.88
N MET A 590 -14.01 4.56 17.94
CA MET A 590 -12.86 5.17 17.27
C MET A 590 -11.99 5.95 18.26
N ALA A 591 -12.59 6.73 19.17
CA ALA A 591 -11.85 7.40 20.23
C ALA A 591 -11.12 6.41 21.15
N VAL A 592 -11.76 5.28 21.50
CA VAL A 592 -11.11 4.18 22.25
C VAL A 592 -9.87 3.69 21.51
N GLN A 593 -10.00 3.36 20.22
CA GLN A 593 -8.91 2.80 19.41
C GLN A 593 -7.73 3.78 19.29
N VAL A 594 -8.00 5.02 18.89
CA VAL A 594 -6.96 6.05 18.72
C VAL A 594 -6.21 6.30 20.04
N ARG A 595 -6.90 6.26 21.18
CA ARG A 595 -6.26 6.45 22.49
C ARG A 595 -5.46 5.25 22.94
N PHE A 596 -5.90 4.02 22.66
CA PHE A 596 -5.05 2.84 22.82
C PHE A 596 -3.78 2.94 21.96
N PHE A 597 -3.91 3.41 20.72
CA PHE A 597 -2.79 3.61 19.82
C PHE A 597 -1.81 4.65 20.40
N SER A 598 -2.32 5.70 21.05
CA SER A 598 -1.52 6.73 21.72
C SER A 598 -0.75 6.26 22.97
N LEU A 599 -1.07 5.10 23.53
CA LEU A 599 -0.31 4.51 24.65
C LEU A 599 1.08 4.05 24.20
N HIS A 600 1.23 3.73 22.91
CA HIS A 600 2.50 3.26 22.37
C HIS A 600 3.53 4.39 22.26
N ARG A 601 4.75 4.16 22.77
CA ARG A 601 5.77 5.21 22.87
C ARG A 601 6.61 5.39 21.60
N ALA A 602 6.54 4.47 20.64
CA ALA A 602 7.44 4.43 19.48
C ALA A 602 6.92 5.10 18.18
N GLY A 603 5.78 5.79 18.21
CA GLY A 603 5.13 6.32 17.00
C GLY A 603 4.24 5.26 16.36
N VAL A 604 3.04 5.69 15.96
CA VAL A 604 1.94 4.84 15.51
C VAL A 604 1.24 5.53 14.34
N TYR A 605 0.68 4.74 13.45
CA TYR A 605 -0.33 5.17 12.50
C TYR A 605 -1.58 4.31 12.67
N GLY A 606 -2.73 4.88 12.37
CA GLY A 606 -3.99 4.16 12.24
C GLY A 606 -4.29 3.84 10.78
N GLU A 607 -4.85 2.67 10.52
CA GLU A 607 -5.51 2.33 9.27
C GLU A 607 -7.00 2.06 9.54
N GLY A 608 -7.92 2.60 8.75
CA GLY A 608 -9.35 2.42 8.94
C GLY A 608 -9.93 1.31 8.07
N ASP A 609 -10.66 0.35 8.64
CA ASP A 609 -11.53 -0.56 7.86
C ASP A 609 -12.94 -0.63 8.48
N CYS A 610 -13.87 0.01 7.80
CA CYS A 610 -15.25 0.23 8.23
C CYS A 610 -16.25 -0.83 7.72
N PHE A 611 -15.81 -2.05 7.41
CA PHE A 611 -16.67 -3.15 6.92
C PHE A 611 -17.51 -2.79 5.68
N THR A 612 -16.98 -1.92 4.84
CA THR A 612 -17.54 -1.65 3.51
C THR A 612 -16.72 -2.40 2.48
N HIS A 613 -17.42 -2.99 1.51
CA HIS A 613 -16.74 -3.59 0.36
C HIS A 613 -15.87 -2.51 -0.30
N PRO A 614 -14.58 -2.79 -0.61
CA PRO A 614 -13.64 -1.82 -1.19
C PRO A 614 -14.03 -1.35 -2.60
N TYR A 615 -15.11 -1.91 -3.15
CA TYR A 615 -15.67 -1.56 -4.43
C TYR A 615 -17.15 -1.22 -4.27
N PRO A 616 -17.61 -0.11 -4.87
CA PRO A 616 -19.02 0.20 -4.97
C PRO A 616 -19.68 -0.72 -6.01
N THR A 617 -19.82 -2.01 -5.68
CA THR A 617 -20.54 -2.98 -6.51
C THR A 617 -22.03 -2.94 -6.18
N ARG A 618 -22.86 -3.46 -7.10
CA ARG A 618 -24.29 -3.68 -6.85
C ARG A 618 -24.52 -4.66 -5.68
N GLU A 619 -23.57 -5.55 -5.39
CA GLU A 619 -23.60 -6.41 -4.20
C GLU A 619 -23.27 -5.66 -2.91
N ALA A 620 -22.34 -4.70 -2.94
CA ALA A 620 -22.11 -3.76 -1.84
C ALA A 620 -23.35 -2.89 -1.56
N ALA A 621 -24.08 -2.51 -2.63
CA ALA A 621 -25.41 -1.87 -2.53
C ALA A 621 -26.47 -2.77 -1.90
N SER A 622 -26.30 -4.09 -1.97
CA SER A 622 -27.22 -5.09 -1.40
C SER A 622 -26.88 -5.46 0.06
N GLY A 623 -25.82 -4.86 0.64
CA GLY A 623 -25.45 -5.03 2.04
C GLY A 623 -24.66 -6.31 2.35
N TRP A 624 -24.05 -6.94 1.34
CA TRP A 624 -23.28 -8.18 1.53
C TRP A 624 -21.78 -7.88 1.69
N ALA A 625 -21.31 -7.95 2.94
CA ALA A 625 -19.92 -8.17 3.31
C ALA A 625 -19.87 -9.29 4.37
N PRO A 626 -18.80 -10.08 4.46
CA PRO A 626 -18.66 -11.10 5.50
C PRO A 626 -18.61 -10.40 6.88
N GLY A 627 -19.75 -10.34 7.58
CA GLY A 627 -19.87 -9.61 8.85
C GLY A 627 -21.21 -8.91 9.09
N GLY A 628 -22.00 -8.68 8.03
CA GLY A 628 -23.36 -8.15 8.12
C GLY A 628 -23.46 -6.64 7.90
N LYS A 629 -24.28 -6.27 6.90
CA LYS A 629 -24.73 -4.93 6.51
C LYS A 629 -23.64 -3.85 6.46
N SER A 630 -22.95 -3.78 5.33
CA SER A 630 -22.16 -2.62 4.93
C SER A 630 -23.07 -1.40 4.72
N ALA A 631 -22.70 -0.24 5.29
CA ALA A 631 -23.21 1.03 4.82
C ALA A 631 -22.85 1.17 3.33
N ALA A 632 -23.82 1.52 2.49
CA ALA A 632 -23.49 1.79 1.09
C ALA A 632 -22.48 2.94 1.04
N PRO A 633 -21.42 2.90 0.22
CA PRO A 633 -20.34 3.87 0.33
C PRO A 633 -20.72 5.30 -0.15
N TRP A 634 -21.95 5.49 -0.66
CA TRP A 634 -22.59 6.79 -0.92
C TRP A 634 -23.64 7.18 0.14
N SER A 635 -23.79 6.39 1.21
CA SER A 635 -24.74 6.68 2.28
C SER A 635 -24.19 7.72 3.24
N GLU A 636 -25.10 8.46 3.86
CA GLU A 636 -24.77 9.35 4.96
C GLU A 636 -24.06 8.61 6.10
N GLU A 637 -24.52 7.41 6.46
CA GLU A 637 -23.88 6.55 7.46
C GLU A 637 -22.38 6.36 7.18
N TYR A 638 -22.03 6.03 5.94
CA TYR A 638 -20.64 5.84 5.54
C TYR A 638 -19.81 7.11 5.72
N ARG A 639 -20.31 8.25 5.24
CA ARG A 639 -19.61 9.53 5.36
C ARG A 639 -19.40 9.93 6.82
N LEU A 640 -20.35 9.66 7.70
CA LEU A 640 -20.17 9.93 9.14
C LEU A 640 -19.08 9.05 9.75
N LEU A 641 -18.98 7.77 9.34
CA LEU A 641 -17.89 6.88 9.79
C LEU A 641 -16.51 7.40 9.36
N VAL A 642 -16.38 7.84 8.10
CA VAL A 642 -15.14 8.44 7.58
C VAL A 642 -14.79 9.70 8.36
N ARG A 643 -15.76 10.61 8.48
CA ARG A 643 -15.59 11.90 9.15
C ARG A 643 -15.16 11.69 10.61
N ASP A 644 -15.83 10.81 11.34
CA ASP A 644 -15.47 10.54 12.73
C ASP A 644 -14.05 9.97 12.85
N ALA A 645 -13.64 9.07 11.96
CA ALA A 645 -12.28 8.52 11.92
C ALA A 645 -11.21 9.60 11.66
N ILE A 646 -11.41 10.44 10.65
CA ILE A 646 -10.47 11.50 10.28
C ILE A 646 -10.37 12.55 11.38
N TRP A 647 -11.49 13.05 11.88
CA TRP A 647 -11.50 14.18 12.82
C TRP A 647 -11.08 13.78 14.24
N ILE A 648 -11.45 12.58 14.70
CA ILE A 648 -10.97 12.07 15.99
C ILE A 648 -9.47 11.82 15.93
N SER A 649 -8.97 11.22 14.84
CA SER A 649 -7.53 11.02 14.66
C SER A 649 -6.76 12.34 14.57
N PHE A 650 -7.34 13.37 13.95
CA PHE A 650 -6.75 14.71 13.90
C PHE A 650 -6.56 15.34 15.28
N VAL A 651 -7.63 15.39 16.09
CA VAL A 651 -7.54 16.01 17.43
C VAL A 651 -6.68 15.19 18.40
N GLU A 652 -6.60 13.88 18.24
CA GLU A 652 -5.72 13.02 19.04
C GLU A 652 -4.27 12.99 18.49
N GLY A 653 -4.03 13.53 17.29
CA GLY A 653 -2.70 13.66 16.70
C GLY A 653 -2.10 12.37 16.13
N LEU A 654 -2.94 11.45 15.68
CA LEU A 654 -2.56 10.16 15.12
C LEU A 654 -2.63 10.19 13.58
N PRO A 655 -1.54 9.93 12.82
CA PRO A 655 -1.65 9.74 11.37
C PRO A 655 -2.66 8.66 11.03
N PHE A 656 -3.51 8.90 10.04
CA PHE A 656 -4.62 7.99 9.74
C PHE A 656 -4.78 7.74 8.24
N TYR A 657 -4.75 6.48 7.84
CA TYR A 657 -5.08 6.03 6.49
C TYR A 657 -6.48 5.46 6.50
N TYR A 658 -7.42 6.09 5.80
CA TYR A 658 -8.75 5.53 5.64
C TYR A 658 -8.75 4.41 4.58
N ASN A 659 -9.82 3.61 4.56
CA ASN A 659 -9.97 2.30 3.92
C ASN A 659 -9.40 2.15 2.49
N TRP A 660 -9.24 0.90 2.06
CA TRP A 660 -8.77 0.47 0.73
C TRP A 660 -9.50 1.16 -0.42
N ASN A 661 -8.77 1.92 -1.23
CA ASN A 661 -9.25 2.59 -2.44
C ASN A 661 -10.52 3.42 -2.20
N GLU A 662 -10.61 4.04 -1.03
CA GLU A 662 -11.73 4.93 -0.76
C GLU A 662 -11.66 6.16 -1.68
N ILE A 663 -12.77 6.44 -2.37
CA ILE A 663 -12.86 7.54 -3.35
C ILE A 663 -14.16 8.35 -3.24
N LEU A 664 -15.01 8.06 -2.24
CA LEU A 664 -16.37 8.60 -2.15
C LEU A 664 -16.53 9.65 -1.04
N THR A 665 -15.49 9.86 -0.25
CA THR A 665 -15.43 10.82 0.86
C THR A 665 -14.07 11.49 0.92
N GLU A 666 -13.39 11.59 -0.23
CA GLU A 666 -12.08 12.21 -0.35
C GLU A 666 -12.07 13.67 0.14
N ASP A 667 -13.20 14.35 0.04
CA ASP A 667 -13.41 15.73 0.45
C ASP A 667 -13.38 15.92 1.97
N GLU A 668 -13.56 14.85 2.76
CA GLU A 668 -13.45 14.89 4.21
C GLU A 668 -12.01 15.16 4.71
N HIS A 669 -11.00 14.95 3.87
CA HIS A 669 -9.61 15.27 4.19
C HIS A 669 -9.27 16.77 4.11
N LEU A 670 -10.09 17.58 3.42
CA LEU A 670 -9.74 18.94 3.03
C LEU A 670 -9.56 19.87 4.24
N PHE A 671 -10.59 19.96 5.09
CA PHE A 671 -10.58 20.89 6.23
C PHE A 671 -9.59 20.51 7.35
N PRO A 672 -9.47 19.23 7.78
CA PRO A 672 -8.42 18.84 8.72
C PRO A 672 -7.04 19.30 8.26
N THR A 673 -6.78 19.20 6.97
CA THR A 673 -5.53 19.62 6.36
C THR A 673 -5.37 21.14 6.30
N LEU A 674 -6.39 21.88 5.87
CA LEU A 674 -6.34 23.35 5.88
C LEU A 674 -6.13 23.92 7.30
N ILE A 675 -6.79 23.32 8.30
CA ILE A 675 -6.61 23.70 9.70
C ILE A 675 -5.22 23.32 10.17
N SER A 676 -4.73 22.12 9.84
CA SER A 676 -3.37 21.70 10.15
C SER A 676 -2.32 22.64 9.55
N ASP A 677 -2.48 23.08 8.31
CA ASP A 677 -1.55 23.99 7.62
C ASP A 677 -1.55 25.40 8.25
N ALA A 678 -2.63 25.78 8.97
CA ALA A 678 -2.72 27.03 9.70
C ALA A 678 -2.07 26.99 11.11
N ILE A 679 -1.69 25.81 11.61
CA ILE A 679 -1.08 25.62 12.92
C ILE A 679 0.45 25.64 12.80
N ASP A 680 1.12 26.47 13.61
CA ASP A 680 2.56 26.36 13.79
C ASP A 680 2.90 25.14 14.67
N TRP A 681 3.09 23.99 14.01
CA TRP A 681 3.41 22.72 14.68
C TRP A 681 4.75 22.74 15.42
N LYS A 682 5.63 23.69 15.15
CA LYS A 682 6.90 23.83 15.88
C LYS A 682 6.69 24.38 17.29
N SER A 683 5.70 25.25 17.47
CA SER A 683 5.33 25.83 18.78
C SER A 683 4.09 25.19 19.42
N PHE A 684 3.37 24.34 18.66
CA PHE A 684 2.22 23.60 19.17
C PHE A 684 2.63 22.39 20.04
N GLU A 685 2.44 22.52 21.35
CA GLU A 685 2.55 21.46 22.35
C GLU A 685 1.16 21.13 22.90
N PRO A 686 0.57 19.96 22.62
CA PRO A 686 -0.77 19.65 23.12
C PRO A 686 -0.79 19.63 24.67
N GLU A 687 -1.77 20.32 25.27
CA GLU A 687 -2.02 20.29 26.72
C GLU A 687 -2.32 18.84 27.15
N GLY A 688 -1.93 18.46 28.37
CA GLY A 688 -2.29 17.14 28.91
C GLY A 688 -3.80 17.02 29.16
N PRO A 689 -4.41 15.84 29.02
CA PRO A 689 -5.81 15.67 29.37
C PRO A 689 -6.02 15.85 30.89
N PRO A 690 -7.11 16.51 31.32
CA PRO A 690 -7.40 16.72 32.75
C PRO A 690 -7.88 15.45 33.47
N LEU A 691 -8.27 14.41 32.72
CA LEU A 691 -8.80 13.16 33.26
C LEU A 691 -8.10 11.98 32.57
N PHE A 692 -7.61 11.03 33.35
CA PHE A 692 -7.04 9.79 32.83
C PHE A 692 -7.96 8.60 33.14
N ILE A 693 -8.12 7.71 32.17
CA ILE A 693 -8.76 6.41 32.34
C ILE A 693 -7.65 5.38 32.46
N ARG A 694 -7.58 4.70 33.60
CA ARG A 694 -6.68 3.57 33.79
C ARG A 694 -7.25 2.36 33.07
N VAL A 695 -6.47 1.77 32.16
CA VAL A 695 -6.87 0.67 31.30
C VAL A 695 -5.99 -0.57 31.49
N HIS A 696 -6.56 -1.72 31.23
CA HIS A 696 -5.92 -3.04 31.28
C HIS A 696 -6.10 -3.78 29.94
N ALA A 697 -5.56 -5.00 29.82
CA ALA A 697 -5.83 -5.86 28.68
C ALA A 697 -7.34 -6.15 28.57
N LEU A 698 -7.95 -5.86 27.41
CA LEU A 698 -9.40 -5.96 27.17
C LEU A 698 -9.84 -7.40 26.93
N ILE A 699 -9.75 -8.25 27.94
CA ILE A 699 -9.99 -9.69 27.83
C ILE A 699 -11.46 -9.99 27.45
N GLU A 700 -12.41 -9.21 27.95
CA GLU A 700 -13.85 -9.42 27.77
C GLU A 700 -14.52 -8.28 26.96
N ASP A 701 -15.63 -8.59 26.28
CA ASP A 701 -16.46 -7.59 25.58
C ASP A 701 -16.95 -6.47 26.51
N GLU A 702 -17.31 -6.82 27.75
CA GLU A 702 -17.80 -5.88 28.76
C GLU A 702 -16.79 -4.76 29.06
N ASP A 703 -15.49 -5.10 29.08
CA ASP A 703 -14.43 -4.11 29.30
C ASP A 703 -14.33 -3.11 28.16
N LEU A 704 -14.45 -3.59 26.91
CA LEU A 704 -14.47 -2.73 25.75
C LEU A 704 -15.69 -1.81 25.74
N PHE A 705 -16.90 -2.35 25.94
CA PHE A 705 -18.13 -1.56 25.93
C PHE A 705 -18.18 -0.53 27.05
N LYS A 706 -17.60 -0.84 28.21
CA LYS A 706 -17.43 0.11 29.30
C LYS A 706 -16.57 1.31 28.89
N LEU A 707 -15.46 1.08 28.17
CA LEU A 707 -14.63 2.18 27.64
C LEU A 707 -15.38 3.00 26.59
N VAL A 708 -16.07 2.34 25.64
CA VAL A 708 -16.91 3.02 24.66
C VAL A 708 -17.96 3.91 25.34
N ARG A 709 -18.59 3.41 26.41
CA ARG A 709 -19.58 4.17 27.18
C ARG A 709 -18.96 5.37 27.90
N TYR A 710 -17.77 5.22 28.47
CA TYR A 710 -17.03 6.34 29.05
C TYR A 710 -16.69 7.39 27.99
N GLU A 711 -16.19 6.99 26.83
CA GLU A 711 -15.85 7.89 25.73
C GLU A 711 -17.05 8.69 25.23
N GLN A 712 -18.19 8.02 25.07
CA GLN A 712 -19.44 8.66 24.70
C GLN A 712 -19.89 9.68 25.75
N ALA A 713 -19.78 9.36 27.04
CA ALA A 713 -20.16 10.27 28.12
C ALA A 713 -19.21 11.48 28.20
N PHE A 714 -17.89 11.28 28.11
CA PHE A 714 -16.91 12.36 28.23
C PHE A 714 -16.94 13.32 27.05
N SER A 715 -17.13 12.82 25.83
CA SER A 715 -17.29 13.67 24.65
C SER A 715 -18.56 14.54 24.71
N ARG A 716 -19.69 14.02 25.22
CA ARG A 716 -20.90 14.81 25.52
C ARG A 716 -20.67 15.88 26.58
N LEU A 717 -19.85 15.58 27.58
CA LEU A 717 -19.51 16.52 28.64
C LEU A 717 -18.40 17.50 28.23
N ALA A 718 -17.85 17.40 27.01
CA ALA A 718 -16.68 18.15 26.54
C ALA A 718 -15.47 18.02 27.49
N ILE A 719 -15.26 16.82 28.06
CA ILE A 719 -14.11 16.50 28.91
C ILE A 719 -13.12 15.69 28.06
N ARG A 720 -11.89 16.20 27.94
CA ARG A 720 -10.82 15.46 27.28
C ARG A 720 -10.24 14.42 28.22
N THR A 721 -10.03 13.21 27.71
CA THR A 721 -9.51 12.07 28.45
C THR A 721 -8.26 11.49 27.77
N GLY A 722 -7.36 10.93 28.57
CA GLY A 722 -6.21 10.14 28.09
C GLY A 722 -6.19 8.77 28.75
N TYR A 723 -5.51 7.80 28.15
CA TYR A 723 -5.36 6.46 28.74
C TYR A 723 -4.01 6.33 29.45
N VAL A 724 -3.98 5.48 30.47
CA VAL A 724 -2.76 5.04 31.16
C VAL A 724 -2.89 3.55 31.48
N TRP A 725 -1.81 2.78 31.28
CA TRP A 725 -1.81 1.37 31.70
C TRP A 725 -1.94 1.27 33.22
N ASP A 726 -2.57 0.19 33.69
CA ASP A 726 -2.75 -0.13 35.10
C ASP A 726 -1.45 -0.08 35.91
N GLU A 727 -0.36 -0.62 35.36
CA GLU A 727 0.97 -0.61 35.97
C GLU A 727 1.75 0.70 35.76
N ASP A 728 1.36 1.53 34.78
CA ASP A 728 2.07 2.77 34.49
C ASP A 728 1.70 3.88 35.49
N PRO A 729 2.68 4.66 35.98
CA PRO A 729 2.39 5.83 36.78
C PRO A 729 1.67 6.88 35.93
N LEU A 730 0.78 7.66 36.56
CA LEU A 730 0.23 8.84 35.92
C LEU A 730 1.36 9.74 35.41
N PRO A 731 1.19 10.40 34.25
CA PRO A 731 2.24 11.26 33.71
C PRO A 731 2.61 12.36 34.72
N THR A 732 3.88 12.40 35.12
CA THR A 732 4.43 13.41 36.04
C THR A 732 5.44 14.33 35.34
N GLY A 733 5.65 15.54 35.87
CA GLY A 733 6.68 16.48 35.42
C GLY A 733 6.17 17.77 34.77
N GLN A 734 7.06 18.76 34.59
CA GLN A 734 6.71 20.12 34.16
C GLN A 734 5.92 20.19 32.85
N ARG A 735 6.16 19.30 31.88
CA ARG A 735 5.42 19.30 30.60
C ARG A 735 3.92 19.01 30.73
N TRP A 736 3.51 18.41 31.84
CA TRP A 736 2.13 18.07 32.17
C TRP A 736 1.51 19.07 33.15
N LEU A 737 2.29 20.07 33.59
CA LEU A 737 1.80 21.22 34.35
C LEU A 737 1.28 22.29 33.39
N THR A 738 0.10 22.84 33.68
CA THR A 738 -0.44 23.99 32.98
C THR A 738 0.23 25.26 33.50
N PRO A 739 0.39 26.33 32.68
CA PRO A 739 1.10 27.55 33.07
C PRO A 739 0.59 28.21 34.38
N ASP A 740 -0.64 27.93 34.76
CA ASP A 740 -1.35 28.45 35.92
C ASP A 740 -1.31 27.53 37.17
N ARG A 741 -0.71 26.31 37.12
CA ARG A 741 -0.77 25.33 38.23
C ARG A 741 0.49 24.50 38.41
N GLN A 742 0.93 24.36 39.67
CA GLN A 742 2.10 23.55 40.08
C GLN A 742 1.76 22.11 40.48
N ASP A 743 0.48 21.78 40.72
CA ASP A 743 0.00 20.43 40.99
C ASP A 743 -0.89 19.92 39.84
N PRO A 744 -0.72 18.67 39.38
CA PRO A 744 -1.53 18.12 38.30
C PRO A 744 -2.98 17.89 38.75
N PRO A 745 -4.00 18.45 38.07
CA PRO A 745 -5.40 18.18 38.36
C PRO A 745 -5.86 16.88 37.67
N PHE A 746 -5.04 15.82 37.68
CA PHE A 746 -5.42 14.56 37.05
C PHE A 746 -6.40 13.84 37.97
N ALA A 747 -7.68 13.91 37.61
CA ALA A 747 -8.58 12.89 38.10
C ALA A 747 -8.25 11.58 37.38
N GLU A 748 -8.54 10.48 38.05
CA GLU A 748 -8.38 9.15 37.52
C GLU A 748 -9.69 8.40 37.64
N ILE A 749 -10.06 7.69 36.58
CA ILE A 749 -11.09 6.66 36.63
C ILE A 749 -10.42 5.33 36.39
N ASP A 750 -10.62 4.41 37.33
CA ASP A 750 -10.22 3.03 37.17
C ASP A 750 -11.30 2.25 36.41
N CYS A 751 -11.01 1.85 35.17
CA CYS A 751 -11.96 1.05 34.40
C CYS A 751 -12.04 -0.40 34.88
N ASN A 752 -11.22 -0.85 35.85
CA ASN A 752 -11.38 -2.19 36.44
C ASN A 752 -12.66 -2.31 37.29
N GLY A 753 -13.21 -1.18 37.77
CA GLY A 753 -14.44 -1.14 38.53
C GLY A 753 -15.71 -1.24 37.68
N ALA A 754 -16.86 -1.24 38.36
CA ALA A 754 -18.15 -1.10 37.70
C ALA A 754 -18.28 0.30 37.06
N TYR A 755 -18.92 0.37 35.89
CA TYR A 755 -19.19 1.64 35.23
C TYR A 755 -19.92 2.60 36.18
N THR A 756 -19.41 3.82 36.28
CA THR A 756 -20.00 4.91 37.05
C THR A 756 -20.25 6.09 36.13
N GLU A 757 -21.50 6.58 36.09
CA GLU A 757 -21.88 7.71 35.24
C GLU A 757 -21.04 8.96 35.57
N PRO A 758 -20.36 9.58 34.58
CA PRO A 758 -19.53 10.75 34.85
C PRO A 758 -20.38 11.96 35.22
N ARG A 759 -20.33 12.36 36.50
CA ARG A 759 -20.99 13.58 37.01
C ARG A 759 -20.06 14.33 37.95
N ARG A 760 -20.40 15.59 38.22
CA ARG A 760 -19.68 16.42 39.19
C ARG A 760 -19.68 15.75 40.56
N LYS A 761 -18.59 15.93 41.30
CA LYS A 761 -18.47 15.45 42.68
C LYS A 761 -19.50 16.13 43.60
N SER A 762 -19.80 17.41 43.36
CA SER A 762 -20.88 18.12 44.06
C SER A 762 -22.28 17.56 43.78
N GLU A 763 -22.47 16.87 42.66
CA GLU A 763 -23.72 16.20 42.27
C GLU A 763 -23.73 14.71 42.65
N GLY A 764 -22.76 14.27 43.47
CA GLY A 764 -22.61 12.88 43.89
C GLY A 764 -21.90 11.97 42.87
N GLY A 765 -21.25 12.55 41.85
CA GLY A 765 -20.47 11.83 40.85
C GLY A 765 -18.99 11.64 41.20
N ALA A 766 -18.26 11.00 40.29
CA ALA A 766 -16.84 10.68 40.46
C ALA A 766 -15.87 11.77 39.95
N ILE A 767 -16.35 12.75 39.18
CA ILE A 767 -15.48 13.72 38.50
C ILE A 767 -15.34 14.99 39.34
N PRO A 768 -14.12 15.42 39.71
CA PRO A 768 -13.91 16.70 40.39
C PRO A 768 -14.50 17.88 39.62
N ASP A 769 -15.21 18.75 40.32
CA ASP A 769 -15.90 19.93 39.75
C ASP A 769 -14.96 20.84 38.95
N VAL A 770 -13.70 20.95 39.39
CA VAL A 770 -12.66 21.75 38.73
C VAL A 770 -12.42 21.31 37.28
N ILE A 771 -12.62 20.03 36.93
CA ILE A 771 -12.46 19.55 35.54
C ILE A 771 -13.53 20.15 34.64
N PHE A 772 -14.76 20.30 35.13
CA PHE A 772 -15.83 20.96 34.36
C PHE A 772 -15.57 22.45 34.16
N GLU A 773 -14.85 23.07 35.09
CA GLU A 773 -14.43 24.47 35.01
C GLU A 773 -13.23 24.69 34.08
N MET A 774 -12.43 23.65 33.85
CA MET A 774 -11.28 23.70 32.95
C MET A 774 -11.64 23.52 31.47
N ARG A 775 -12.88 23.15 31.14
CA ARG A 775 -13.31 22.89 29.76
C ARG A 775 -13.17 24.17 28.92
N PRO A 776 -12.33 24.17 27.87
CA PRO A 776 -12.17 25.34 27.02
C PRO A 776 -13.39 25.58 26.13
N ILE A 777 -14.16 24.52 25.87
CA ILE A 777 -15.36 24.53 25.05
C ILE A 777 -16.48 23.73 25.72
N THR A 778 -17.71 24.17 25.54
CA THR A 778 -18.92 23.38 25.81
C THR A 778 -19.91 23.51 24.66
N VAL A 779 -20.64 22.44 24.41
CA VAL A 779 -21.66 22.37 23.36
C VAL A 779 -23.02 21.99 23.96
N SER A 780 -24.10 22.25 23.23
CA SER A 780 -25.46 21.87 23.63
C SER A 780 -25.65 20.34 23.69
N LEU A 781 -26.69 19.90 24.40
CA LEU A 781 -26.90 18.49 24.79
C LEU A 781 -26.98 17.48 23.62
N GLY A 782 -27.46 17.93 22.45
CA GLY A 782 -27.54 17.09 21.25
C GLY A 782 -26.18 16.79 20.60
N TYR A 783 -25.11 17.44 21.08
CA TYR A 783 -23.79 17.41 20.46
C TYR A 783 -22.74 16.83 21.40
N SER A 784 -21.72 16.23 20.79
CA SER A 784 -20.51 15.77 21.47
C SER A 784 -19.30 16.48 20.88
N THR A 785 -18.23 16.60 21.64
CA THR A 785 -17.00 17.19 21.13
C THR A 785 -15.74 16.47 21.60
N ASN A 786 -14.78 16.34 20.70
CA ASN A 786 -13.39 16.02 20.99
C ASN A 786 -12.56 17.24 20.58
N TYR A 787 -11.52 17.57 21.36
CA TYR A 787 -10.69 18.75 21.08
C TYR A 787 -9.24 18.54 21.50
N VAL A 788 -8.37 19.37 20.93
CA VAL A 788 -6.99 19.56 21.34
C VAL A 788 -6.73 21.04 21.59
N LEU A 789 -6.09 21.32 22.72
CA LEU A 789 -5.72 22.66 23.15
C LEU A 789 -4.20 22.73 23.21
N ASN A 790 -3.59 23.77 22.63
CA ASN A 790 -2.17 24.04 22.84
C ASN A 790 -1.93 24.37 24.31
N ARG A 791 -0.79 23.96 24.86
CA ARG A 791 -0.38 24.22 26.23
C ARG A 791 -0.25 25.71 26.54
N GLY A 792 0.15 26.50 25.55
CA GLY A 792 0.13 27.98 25.63
C GLY A 792 -1.27 28.59 25.53
N ARG A 793 -2.31 27.77 25.33
CA ARG A 793 -3.73 28.14 25.21
C ARG A 793 -4.03 29.19 24.13
N ASN A 794 -3.19 29.27 23.12
CA ASN A 794 -3.33 30.16 21.97
C ASN A 794 -3.94 29.49 20.72
N VAL A 795 -4.11 28.16 20.72
CA VAL A 795 -4.74 27.41 19.63
C VAL A 795 -5.64 26.33 20.23
N LEU A 796 -6.92 26.32 19.85
CA LEU A 796 -7.90 25.28 20.17
C LEU A 796 -8.47 24.75 18.85
N VAL A 797 -8.47 23.44 18.68
CA VAL A 797 -9.18 22.77 17.59
C VAL A 797 -10.18 21.82 18.21
N ALA A 798 -11.45 21.92 17.81
CA ALA A 798 -12.52 21.08 18.30
C ALA A 798 -13.33 20.52 17.12
N TYR A 799 -13.67 19.24 17.21
CA TYR A 799 -14.64 18.59 16.34
C TYR A 799 -15.96 18.48 17.13
N ILE A 800 -17.03 19.08 16.62
CA ILE A 800 -18.36 19.11 17.22
C ILE A 800 -19.29 18.28 16.34
N ARG A 801 -19.80 17.18 16.88
CA ARG A 801 -20.60 16.24 16.10
C ARG A 801 -22.00 16.05 16.67
N ASN A 802 -22.98 15.93 15.79
CA ASN A 802 -24.35 15.64 16.17
C ASN A 802 -24.43 14.18 16.69
N SER A 803 -24.76 14.05 17.96
CA SER A 803 -24.74 12.80 18.73
C SER A 803 -26.04 12.58 19.51
N ALA A 804 -27.10 13.23 19.03
CA ALA A 804 -28.42 13.30 19.65
C ALA A 804 -29.09 11.92 19.72
N ASP A 805 -28.72 11.02 18.81
CA ASP A 805 -29.21 9.65 18.77
C ASP A 805 -28.16 8.69 18.21
N TYR A 806 -28.34 7.40 18.47
CA TYR A 806 -27.49 6.33 17.98
C TYR A 806 -28.34 5.17 17.48
N ILE A 807 -27.99 4.64 16.31
CA ILE A 807 -28.37 3.29 15.88
C ILE A 807 -27.19 2.38 16.24
N ALA A 808 -27.42 1.09 16.49
CA ALA A 808 -26.47 0.14 17.09
C ALA A 808 -24.97 0.33 16.77
N THR A 809 -24.59 0.75 15.56
CA THR A 809 -23.20 0.91 15.09
C THR A 809 -22.73 2.35 14.82
N HIS A 810 -23.62 3.33 14.72
CA HIS A 810 -23.26 4.69 14.31
C HIS A 810 -24.25 5.75 14.85
N ARG A 811 -23.80 7.00 14.90
CA ARG A 811 -24.65 8.12 15.33
C ARG A 811 -25.72 8.45 14.28
N LYS A 812 -26.95 8.66 14.74
CA LYS A 812 -28.05 9.16 13.92
C LYS A 812 -28.28 10.62 14.24
N ARG A 813 -28.15 11.47 13.24
CA ARG A 813 -28.27 12.92 13.40
C ARG A 813 -29.73 13.31 13.56
N LYS A 814 -29.99 14.29 14.41
CA LYS A 814 -31.30 14.92 14.61
C LYS A 814 -31.15 16.43 14.57
N ILE A 815 -32.18 17.11 14.10
CA ILE A 815 -32.25 18.56 14.16
C ILE A 815 -32.31 18.98 15.64
N GLU A 816 -31.21 19.49 16.15
CA GLU A 816 -31.02 19.93 17.53
C GLU A 816 -30.49 21.35 17.56
N GLU A 817 -30.77 22.08 18.64
CA GLU A 817 -30.21 23.40 18.85
C GLU A 817 -28.71 23.30 19.13
N LEU A 818 -27.88 23.96 18.32
CA LEU A 818 -26.43 24.04 18.52
C LEU A 818 -26.04 25.38 19.13
N LYS A 819 -25.46 25.30 20.32
CA LYS A 819 -24.86 26.41 21.04
C LYS A 819 -23.45 26.04 21.45
N VAL A 820 -22.50 26.89 21.08
CA VAL A 820 -21.07 26.69 21.36
C VAL A 820 -20.60 27.80 22.29
N THR A 821 -20.12 27.42 23.46
CA THR A 821 -19.51 28.37 24.42
C THR A 821 -18.03 28.10 24.50
N ILE A 822 -17.21 29.13 24.25
CA ILE A 822 -15.75 29.08 24.36
C ILE A 822 -15.34 29.92 25.55
N ARG A 823 -14.68 29.30 26.52
CA ARG A 823 -14.14 30.00 27.68
C ARG A 823 -12.96 30.88 27.26
N LYS A 824 -12.68 31.89 28.06
CA LYS A 824 -11.45 32.67 27.93
C LYS A 824 -10.23 31.75 28.07
N LEU A 825 -9.42 31.66 27.01
CA LEU A 825 -8.25 30.78 26.95
C LEU A 825 -6.98 31.47 27.46
N GLN A 826 -6.82 32.76 27.14
CA GLN A 826 -5.70 33.62 27.55
C GLN A 826 -6.12 35.09 27.54
N ASP A 827 -5.33 35.97 28.17
CA ASP A 827 -5.48 37.43 28.12
C ASP A 827 -4.96 38.02 26.80
N ALA A 828 -5.41 37.47 25.68
CA ALA A 828 -5.07 37.92 24.35
C ALA A 828 -6.29 37.86 23.43
N ARG A 829 -6.25 38.66 22.36
CA ARG A 829 -7.26 38.59 21.31
C ARG A 829 -7.16 37.25 20.59
N MET A 830 -8.26 36.53 20.56
CA MET A 830 -8.44 35.25 19.89
C MET A 830 -9.32 35.45 18.66
N PHE A 831 -9.12 34.59 17.67
CA PHE A 831 -9.97 34.51 16.48
C PHE A 831 -10.67 33.14 16.47
N LEU A 832 -12.00 33.15 16.35
CA LEU A 832 -12.82 31.96 16.22
C LEU A 832 -13.32 31.85 14.79
N VAL A 833 -13.18 30.65 14.24
CA VAL A 833 -13.81 30.22 12.99
C VAL A 833 -14.64 28.97 13.30
N ILE A 834 -15.90 28.96 12.87
CA ILE A 834 -16.74 27.75 12.88
C ILE A 834 -17.04 27.37 11.44
N ILE A 835 -16.76 26.12 11.10
CA ILE A 835 -16.94 25.56 9.76
C ILE A 835 -18.08 24.57 9.84
N ASP A 836 -19.05 24.67 8.96
CA ASP A 836 -20.05 23.62 8.78
C ASP A 836 -19.44 22.54 7.89
N LEU A 837 -19.26 21.33 8.43
CA LEU A 837 -18.57 20.24 7.75
C LEU A 837 -19.45 19.54 6.71
N ASP A 838 -20.76 19.76 6.75
CA ASP A 838 -21.71 19.23 5.79
C ASP A 838 -21.84 20.15 4.57
N GLU A 839 -21.91 21.45 4.83
CA GLU A 839 -21.96 22.47 3.78
C GLU A 839 -20.57 22.90 3.28
N LYS A 840 -19.50 22.43 3.94
CA LYS A 840 -18.10 22.75 3.62
C LYS A 840 -17.83 24.26 3.56
N LYS A 841 -18.39 25.03 4.49
CA LYS A 841 -18.30 26.49 4.51
C LYS A 841 -18.08 27.07 5.91
N ILE A 842 -17.43 28.21 5.98
CA ILE A 842 -17.35 28.99 7.22
C ILE A 842 -18.74 29.58 7.50
N VAL A 843 -19.31 29.30 8.66
CA VAL A 843 -20.63 29.79 9.09
C VAL A 843 -20.55 30.89 10.15
N HIS A 844 -19.41 31.01 10.83
CA HIS A 844 -19.20 32.03 11.84
C HIS A 844 -17.72 32.43 11.94
N GLU A 845 -17.46 33.72 12.04
CA GLU A 845 -16.14 34.28 12.34
C GLU A 845 -16.29 35.40 13.37
N GLN A 846 -15.43 35.39 14.39
CA GLN A 846 -15.40 36.48 15.37
C GLN A 846 -14.05 36.60 16.06
N GLU A 847 -13.70 37.82 16.44
CA GLU A 847 -12.65 38.06 17.41
C GLU A 847 -13.24 38.16 18.82
N PHE A 848 -12.54 37.61 19.81
CA PHE A 848 -12.95 37.67 21.20
C PHE A 848 -11.75 37.79 22.14
N VAL A 849 -11.99 38.27 23.35
CA VAL A 849 -10.98 38.39 24.43
C VAL A 849 -11.51 37.74 25.71
N GLU A 850 -12.80 37.90 25.97
CA GLU A 850 -13.52 37.25 27.07
C GLU A 850 -14.28 36.03 26.58
N GLN A 851 -14.89 35.28 27.50
CA GLN A 851 -15.77 34.17 27.14
C GLN A 851 -16.78 34.60 26.08
N THR A 852 -16.95 33.76 25.06
CA THR A 852 -17.87 34.01 23.96
C THR A 852 -18.83 32.84 23.77
N GLU A 853 -19.98 33.14 23.21
CA GLU A 853 -21.08 32.22 22.98
C GLU A 853 -21.64 32.44 21.59
N VAL A 854 -21.81 31.35 20.85
CA VAL A 854 -22.32 31.37 19.48
C VAL A 854 -23.53 30.44 19.40
N GLU A 855 -24.66 30.98 18.98
CA GLU A 855 -25.88 30.23 18.71
C GLU A 855 -26.01 30.03 17.20
N LEU A 856 -25.89 28.78 16.75
CA LEU A 856 -25.99 28.41 15.33
C LEU A 856 -27.41 27.99 14.93
N GLY A 857 -28.35 28.03 15.88
CA GLY A 857 -29.75 27.65 15.67
C GLY A 857 -29.94 26.13 15.65
N LYS A 858 -31.01 25.68 14.99
CA LYS A 858 -31.35 24.26 14.88
C LYS A 858 -30.73 23.67 13.62
N THR A 859 -29.94 22.61 13.78
CA THR A 859 -29.27 21.90 12.68
C THR A 859 -29.02 20.44 13.06
N ASP A 860 -28.80 19.58 12.08
CA ASP A 860 -28.33 18.20 12.23
C ASP A 860 -26.87 18.01 11.75
N HIS A 861 -26.18 19.09 11.39
CA HIS A 861 -24.82 19.06 10.84
C HIS A 861 -23.72 18.85 11.88
N ASP A 862 -22.50 18.58 11.42
CA ASP A 862 -21.26 18.58 12.22
C ASP A 862 -20.40 19.84 11.94
N PHE A 863 -19.54 20.22 12.89
CA PHE A 863 -18.77 21.46 12.88
C PHE A 863 -17.32 21.31 13.34
#